data_AF-A0A6M5YJ57-F1
#
_entry.id   AF-A0A6M5YJ57-F1
#
_cell.length_a   1.000
_cell.length_b   1.000
_cell.length_c   1.000
_cell.angle_alpha   90.00
_cell.angle_beta   90.00
_cell.angle_gamma   90.00
#
_symmetry.space_group_name_H-M   'P 1'
#
loop_
_entity.id
_entity.type
_entity.pdbx_description
1 polymer ?
#
loop_
_entity_poly.entity_id
_entity_poly.type
_entity_poly.pdbx_seq_one_letter_code
_entity_poly.pdbx_strand_id
1 'polypeptide(L)'
;MPLTDIITATDPAVRNTPLSAACRALSYRTLLAEREALDRFRRESTNLYDRVRALFFLHAIDRFHLPARPELPTGGRVPYAGVERLLARRFDEAVRTFRAEEAARGPSDPVCSALAAAYHALAFQTLADQVRASVRGAAGNRWMFRTGSADDHPLRVRPELLARTGPAGAFPVLRERTPVRMDLSHSCWSDIFFLGMDYPEGARVLNVSIDLGVNGRDAAPRPPIEVYFRVIDEPVLRLVSVDLDAAADVSSLAEVFDFARDYLGLLKAAVIASGLIPPGLEGSRQELKAVLEVLVGPGLGIELVSVVNDIPKGSRLAVSTNLLAALIAVCMRATGQAQALSGGLSESERRLVAARAILGEWLGGSGGGWQDSGGVWPGIKLIEGTFARAGDPEYGVSRGRLLPTHTVLGPDRVPPAARRRLEESLVLVHGGMAQNVGPVLEMVTEKYLLRDEREWSARQEALGYFDEIVTDLARGDVRALGAATTRNFAGPLQTIIPAATNAFTEALIDATRARFGGDFWGFWMLGGMSGGGMGFIVAPERKPEAQQFLRAEMSRLRSALRTSLPFAMEPVVYDFAVNADGTTAALLPAGDTLLPRGYYALLVPRWLREDPRSIPATRRAELDRLGRAARRSADLSGLVESLFDRMLPSAPTASGAGGNLAAVLAANGFDREAHERIREDLRRGRIGLAQNRLPGSTVVEDVHPGDVTDARRGTGAEDTARGRHALAAGEVAVVTLAAGAGSRWTQGAGVVKALHPFARLGGRHRTFLEVHLAKSRHTSEAFGATVPHVFTTGYLTHDPIAAHLEGNGAYGYPGPVSLSQGLSVGLRLVPMVRDLRFAWEETAQQVLDERKQRVRESAHAALIGWARAAGEGADYTDNEPLQCLHPVGHWYEVPNLLRNGVLLALLAARPQLNYLLVHNVDTLGAGLDPGLLGAHIASGRALTFEVIGRRIDDRGGGLARVDGRVRILEGLALPREEEEFGLTYYNTLTNWVSIDALLAAFGLSRGDLSDPVRVAVAVDRMAARLPTYVTLKDVKKRWGHGYEDVYPVCQFEKLWGDMTAVSGVDCGFVVVPRARGQQLKDPAQLDGWLRDGSADFVSALCAFRDRIG
;
A
#
# COMPACT_ATOMS: atom_id res chain seq x y z
N MET A 1 -15.17 -35.98 7.39
CA MET A 1 -14.72 -35.83 6.00
C MET A 1 -13.32 -35.25 6.05
N PRO A 2 -12.31 -35.93 5.47
CA PRO A 2 -10.96 -35.41 5.30
C PRO A 2 -10.94 -34.04 4.60
N LEU A 3 -10.02 -33.16 4.97
CA LEU A 3 -9.90 -31.83 4.35
C LEU A 3 -9.44 -31.90 2.89
N THR A 4 -8.70 -32.96 2.52
CA THR A 4 -8.28 -33.23 1.14
C THR A 4 -9.47 -33.52 0.22
N ASP A 5 -10.54 -34.11 0.73
CA ASP A 5 -11.73 -34.43 -0.06
C ASP A 5 -12.47 -33.16 -0.48
N ILE A 6 -12.43 -32.11 0.35
CA ILE A 6 -12.97 -30.78 0.00
C ILE A 6 -12.20 -30.19 -1.19
N ILE A 7 -10.90 -30.46 -1.29
CA ILE A 7 -10.03 -29.93 -2.35
C ILE A 7 -10.31 -30.64 -3.67
N THR A 8 -10.33 -31.97 -3.68
CA THR A 8 -10.41 -32.80 -4.89
C THR A 8 -11.83 -33.07 -5.37
N ALA A 9 -12.85 -32.79 -4.56
CA ALA A 9 -14.25 -33.00 -4.93
C ALA A 9 -14.65 -32.22 -6.19
N THR A 10 -15.35 -32.90 -7.09
CA THR A 10 -15.99 -32.27 -8.26
C THR A 10 -17.40 -31.79 -7.94
N ASP A 11 -18.08 -32.41 -6.97
CA ASP A 11 -19.39 -32.01 -6.48
C ASP A 11 -19.31 -30.62 -5.80
N PRO A 12 -20.01 -29.60 -6.31
CA PRO A 12 -20.05 -28.27 -5.72
C PRO A 12 -20.50 -28.26 -4.24
N ALA A 13 -21.35 -29.19 -3.80
CA ALA A 13 -21.82 -29.25 -2.43
C ALA A 13 -20.70 -29.59 -1.44
N VAL A 14 -19.80 -30.51 -1.82
CA VAL A 14 -18.63 -30.88 -1.02
C VAL A 14 -17.52 -29.85 -1.20
N ARG A 15 -17.20 -29.52 -2.46
CA ARG A 15 -16.06 -28.66 -2.80
C ARG A 15 -16.19 -27.25 -2.23
N ASN A 16 -17.39 -26.70 -2.18
CA ASN A 16 -17.62 -25.36 -1.65
C ASN A 16 -17.85 -25.33 -0.13
N THR A 17 -17.57 -26.44 0.58
CA THR A 17 -17.57 -26.46 2.05
C THR A 17 -16.55 -25.43 2.57
N PRO A 18 -16.97 -24.47 3.42
CA PRO A 18 -16.04 -23.54 4.06
C PRO A 18 -15.03 -24.27 4.93
N LEU A 19 -13.74 -23.93 4.81
CA LEU A 19 -12.70 -24.53 5.65
C LEU A 19 -13.00 -24.33 7.14
N SER A 20 -13.44 -23.13 7.52
CA SER A 20 -13.76 -22.81 8.91
C SER A 20 -14.84 -23.72 9.49
N ALA A 21 -15.88 -24.06 8.72
CA ALA A 21 -16.92 -24.99 9.13
C ALA A 21 -16.35 -26.41 9.32
N ALA A 22 -15.50 -26.88 8.40
CA ALA A 22 -14.85 -28.17 8.51
C ALA A 22 -13.93 -28.23 9.74
N CYS A 23 -13.08 -27.23 9.95
CA CYS A 23 -12.16 -27.16 11.09
C CYS A 23 -12.86 -27.08 12.45
N ARG A 24 -14.00 -26.36 12.55
CA ARG A 24 -14.80 -26.28 13.79
C ARG A 24 -15.25 -27.65 14.28
N ALA A 25 -15.61 -28.56 13.37
CA ALA A 25 -16.08 -29.90 13.69
C ALA A 25 -14.96 -30.86 14.14
N LEU A 26 -13.69 -30.50 13.94
CA LEU A 26 -12.54 -31.34 14.30
C LEU A 26 -12.06 -31.08 15.73
N SER A 27 -11.70 -32.17 16.41
CA SER A 27 -10.93 -32.08 17.67
C SER A 27 -9.53 -31.53 17.41
N TYR A 28 -8.85 -31.00 18.44
CA TYR A 28 -7.47 -30.51 18.31
C TYR A 28 -6.52 -31.55 17.70
N ARG A 29 -6.60 -32.81 18.18
CA ARG A 29 -5.77 -33.91 17.65
C ARG A 29 -6.09 -34.25 16.19
N THR A 30 -7.36 -34.29 15.83
CA THR A 30 -7.78 -34.57 14.44
C THR A 30 -7.36 -33.43 13.51
N LEU A 31 -7.47 -32.18 13.95
CA LEU A 31 -7.04 -31.02 13.17
C LEU A 31 -5.54 -31.05 12.86
N LEU A 32 -4.70 -31.43 13.84
CA LEU A 32 -3.26 -31.61 13.62
C LEU A 32 -2.96 -32.74 12.62
N ALA A 33 -3.72 -33.84 12.68
CA ALA A 33 -3.57 -34.96 11.75
C ALA A 33 -3.99 -34.58 10.32
N GLU A 34 -5.11 -33.87 10.16
CA GLU A 34 -5.58 -33.34 8.88
C GLU A 34 -4.60 -32.31 8.30
N ARG A 35 -4.00 -31.46 9.15
CA ARG A 35 -2.95 -30.52 8.74
C ARG A 35 -1.72 -31.26 8.19
N GLU A 36 -1.29 -32.35 8.82
CA GLU A 36 -0.19 -33.18 8.29
C GLU A 36 -0.57 -33.87 6.98
N ALA A 37 -1.80 -34.37 6.86
CA ALA A 37 -2.32 -34.96 5.63
C ALA A 37 -2.33 -33.94 4.48
N LEU A 38 -2.74 -32.70 4.72
CA LEU A 38 -2.68 -31.59 3.75
C LEU A 38 -1.24 -31.26 3.34
N ASP A 39 -0.31 -31.23 4.29
CA ASP A 39 1.10 -30.92 3.99
C ASP A 39 1.77 -32.02 3.16
N ARG A 40 1.39 -33.29 3.35
CA ARG A 40 1.76 -34.39 2.47
C ARG A 40 1.10 -34.27 1.10
N PHE A 41 -0.20 -34.04 1.08
CA PHE A 41 -0.99 -33.92 -0.15
C PHE A 41 -0.46 -32.84 -1.09
N ARG A 42 -0.10 -31.65 -0.58
CA ARG A 42 0.48 -30.58 -1.43
C ARG A 42 1.82 -30.97 -2.08
N ARG A 43 2.60 -31.87 -1.45
CA ARG A 43 3.91 -32.30 -1.93
C ARG A 43 3.77 -33.39 -3.01
N GLU A 44 2.75 -34.23 -2.88
CA GLU A 44 2.47 -35.34 -3.79
C GLU A 44 1.59 -34.93 -4.97
N SER A 45 0.73 -33.91 -4.80
CA SER A 45 -0.21 -33.49 -5.85
C SER A 45 0.51 -32.87 -7.05
N THR A 46 0.25 -33.44 -8.23
CA THR A 46 0.69 -32.92 -9.53
C THR A 46 -0.22 -31.79 -10.02
N ASN A 47 -1.44 -31.68 -9.49
CA ASN A 47 -2.37 -30.61 -9.82
C ASN A 47 -2.00 -29.33 -9.06
N LEU A 48 -1.81 -28.23 -9.80
CA LEU A 48 -1.44 -26.95 -9.23
C LEU A 48 -2.52 -26.40 -8.30
N TYR A 49 -3.77 -26.43 -8.74
CA TYR A 49 -4.87 -25.83 -7.99
C TYR A 49 -5.04 -26.54 -6.64
N ASP A 50 -4.98 -27.87 -6.64
CA ASP A 50 -5.02 -28.68 -5.43
C ASP A 50 -3.90 -28.29 -4.46
N ARG A 51 -2.68 -28.13 -4.99
CA ARG A 51 -1.51 -27.71 -4.20
C ARG A 51 -1.70 -26.32 -3.59
N VAL A 52 -2.14 -25.35 -4.39
CA VAL A 52 -2.36 -23.97 -3.93
C VAL A 52 -3.47 -23.91 -2.88
N ARG A 53 -4.58 -24.63 -3.10
CA ARG A 53 -5.68 -24.67 -2.14
C ARG A 53 -5.26 -25.35 -0.84
N ALA A 54 -4.47 -26.42 -0.91
CA ALA A 54 -3.88 -27.06 0.27
C ALA A 54 -2.95 -26.09 1.03
N LEU A 55 -2.13 -25.30 0.33
CA LEU A 55 -1.27 -24.29 0.96
C LEU A 55 -2.09 -23.20 1.68
N PHE A 56 -3.18 -22.72 1.08
CA PHE A 56 -4.06 -21.76 1.76
C PHE A 56 -4.82 -22.40 2.94
N PHE A 57 -5.21 -23.67 2.84
CA PHE A 57 -5.79 -24.39 3.98
C PHE A 57 -4.79 -24.51 5.14
N LEU A 58 -3.54 -24.88 4.85
CA LEU A 58 -2.46 -24.92 5.84
C LEU A 58 -2.22 -23.55 6.46
N HIS A 59 -2.12 -22.49 5.65
CA HIS A 59 -2.02 -21.12 6.13
C HIS A 59 -3.15 -20.76 7.10
N ALA A 60 -4.41 -20.97 6.72
CA ALA A 60 -5.55 -20.60 7.54
C ALA A 60 -5.65 -21.43 8.82
N ILE A 61 -5.30 -22.73 8.75
CA ILE A 61 -5.25 -23.60 9.93
C ILE A 61 -4.22 -23.06 10.93
N ASP A 62 -2.99 -22.78 10.48
CA ASP A 62 -1.92 -22.30 11.34
C ASP A 62 -2.14 -20.85 11.81
N ARG A 63 -2.81 -19.99 11.02
CA ARG A 63 -3.03 -18.57 11.38
C ARG A 63 -4.26 -18.33 12.25
N PHE A 64 -5.34 -19.07 12.04
CA PHE A 64 -6.65 -18.78 12.65
C PHE A 64 -7.22 -19.95 13.46
N HIS A 65 -7.15 -21.18 12.94
CA HIS A 65 -7.88 -22.30 13.55
C HIS A 65 -7.13 -23.00 14.69
N LEU A 66 -5.80 -23.10 14.64
CA LEU A 66 -4.99 -23.62 15.74
C LEU A 66 -4.82 -22.58 16.86
N PRO A 67 -4.51 -21.30 16.60
CA PRO A 67 -4.40 -20.29 17.67
C PRO A 67 -5.68 -20.05 18.47
N ALA A 68 -6.84 -20.37 17.90
CA ALA A 68 -8.13 -20.31 18.61
C ALA A 68 -8.34 -21.48 19.58
N ARG A 69 -7.46 -22.48 19.62
CA ARG A 69 -7.57 -23.67 20.48
C ARG A 69 -6.88 -23.44 21.81
N PRO A 70 -7.57 -23.61 22.96
CA PRO A 70 -6.96 -23.44 24.27
C PRO A 70 -5.82 -24.43 24.58
N GLU A 71 -5.76 -25.54 23.84
CA GLU A 71 -4.70 -26.55 23.94
C GLU A 71 -3.36 -26.08 23.35
N LEU A 72 -3.35 -25.08 22.47
CA LEU A 72 -2.12 -24.61 21.83
C LEU A 72 -1.29 -23.75 22.81
N PRO A 73 -0.03 -24.11 23.10
CA PRO A 73 0.87 -23.25 23.86
C PRO A 73 1.08 -21.90 23.17
N THR A 74 0.87 -20.82 23.91
CA THR A 74 1.04 -19.44 23.41
C THR A 74 2.47 -18.91 23.57
N GLY A 75 3.34 -19.64 24.27
CA GLY A 75 4.78 -19.38 24.35
C GLY A 75 5.57 -20.35 23.47
N GLY A 76 6.79 -19.97 23.10
CA GLY A 76 7.66 -20.74 22.22
C GLY A 76 8.68 -19.83 21.52
N ARG A 77 9.48 -20.40 20.63
CA ARG A 77 10.47 -19.67 19.82
C ARG A 77 10.25 -19.92 18.34
N VAL A 78 10.63 -18.95 17.52
CA VAL A 78 10.67 -19.11 16.06
C VAL A 78 12.12 -19.43 15.69
N PRO A 79 12.42 -20.54 15.00
CA PRO A 79 13.80 -20.87 14.66
C PRO A 79 14.32 -19.89 13.59
N TYR A 80 15.36 -19.12 13.92
CA TYR A 80 15.91 -18.08 13.03
C TYR A 80 16.34 -18.61 11.66
N ALA A 81 16.94 -19.80 11.60
CA ALA A 81 17.33 -20.44 10.34
C ALA A 81 16.13 -20.66 9.39
N GLY A 82 14.90 -20.79 9.92
CA GLY A 82 13.69 -20.82 9.11
C GLY A 82 13.29 -19.43 8.60
N VAL A 83 13.48 -18.40 9.42
CA VAL A 83 13.24 -17.00 9.04
C VAL A 83 14.20 -16.55 7.94
N GLU A 84 15.49 -16.88 8.03
CA GLU A 84 16.46 -16.58 6.96
C GLU A 84 16.06 -17.19 5.62
N ARG A 85 15.56 -18.44 5.64
CA ARG A 85 15.04 -19.11 4.44
C ARG A 85 13.79 -18.43 3.91
N LEU A 86 12.88 -18.03 4.79
CA LEU A 86 11.68 -17.28 4.44
C LEU A 86 12.05 -15.96 3.76
N LEU A 87 12.96 -15.19 4.35
CA LEU A 87 13.46 -13.94 3.78
C LEU A 87 14.19 -14.15 2.45
N ALA A 88 14.95 -15.24 2.31
CA ALA A 88 15.63 -15.62 1.07
C ALA A 88 14.69 -16.22 -0.01
N ARG A 89 13.37 -16.15 0.15
CA ARG A 89 12.36 -16.79 -0.73
C ARG A 89 12.50 -18.30 -0.91
N ARG A 90 13.19 -18.98 0.00
CA ARG A 90 13.29 -20.45 0.06
C ARG A 90 12.16 -21.02 0.91
N PHE A 91 10.92 -20.73 0.50
CA PHE A 91 9.74 -20.92 1.33
C PHE A 91 9.50 -22.38 1.74
N ASP A 92 9.71 -23.35 0.84
CA ASP A 92 9.56 -24.77 1.18
C ASP A 92 10.64 -25.25 2.19
N GLU A 93 11.89 -24.75 2.07
CA GLU A 93 12.92 -25.02 3.08
C GLU A 93 12.57 -24.38 4.43
N ALA A 94 11.96 -23.19 4.43
CA ALA A 94 11.48 -22.53 5.64
C ALA A 94 10.38 -23.37 6.31
N VAL A 95 9.38 -23.85 5.55
CA VAL A 95 8.34 -24.77 6.03
C VAL A 95 8.97 -26.01 6.67
N ARG A 96 9.92 -26.67 6.00
CA ARG A 96 10.61 -27.85 6.54
C ARG A 96 11.32 -27.54 7.86
N THR A 97 11.93 -26.37 7.98
CA THR A 97 12.62 -25.94 9.21
C THR A 97 11.63 -25.73 10.35
N PHE A 98 10.51 -25.05 10.11
CA PHE A 98 9.49 -24.82 11.12
C PHE A 98 8.78 -26.12 11.53
N ARG A 99 8.53 -27.03 10.59
CA ARG A 99 7.99 -28.37 10.89
C ARG A 99 8.94 -29.23 11.70
N ALA A 100 10.24 -29.13 11.47
CA ALA A 100 11.23 -29.83 12.28
C ALA A 100 11.24 -29.32 13.74
N GLU A 101 11.13 -28.01 13.94
CA GLU A 101 11.01 -27.42 15.29
C GLU A 101 9.73 -27.88 15.98
N GLU A 102 8.61 -27.87 15.26
CA GLU A 102 7.32 -28.38 15.76
C GLU A 102 7.41 -29.87 16.12
N ALA A 103 8.07 -30.69 15.32
CA ALA A 103 8.24 -32.11 15.62
C ALA A 103 9.11 -32.34 16.87
N ALA A 104 10.11 -31.47 17.10
CA ALA A 104 11.02 -31.57 18.24
C ALA A 104 10.41 -31.06 19.55
N ARG A 105 9.63 -29.98 19.51
CA ARG A 105 9.13 -29.29 20.72
C ARG A 105 7.61 -29.27 20.88
N GLY A 106 6.89 -29.78 19.89
CA GLY A 106 5.43 -29.68 19.78
C GLY A 106 4.96 -28.39 19.10
N PRO A 107 3.67 -28.33 18.74
CA PRO A 107 3.05 -27.13 18.16
C PRO A 107 3.00 -25.99 19.20
N SER A 108 3.18 -24.75 18.73
CA SER A 108 3.04 -23.53 19.52
C SER A 108 2.59 -22.36 18.64
N ASP A 109 1.99 -21.33 19.22
CA ASP A 109 1.53 -20.13 18.50
C ASP A 109 2.65 -19.43 17.69
N PRO A 110 3.89 -19.26 18.22
CA PRO A 110 4.98 -18.69 17.44
C PRO A 110 5.33 -19.53 16.21
N VAL A 111 5.43 -20.85 16.34
CA VAL A 111 5.74 -21.75 15.21
C VAL A 111 4.60 -21.80 14.20
N CYS A 112 3.34 -21.82 14.66
CA CYS A 112 2.17 -21.73 13.79
C CYS A 112 2.18 -20.41 13.00
N SER A 113 2.54 -19.28 13.64
CA SER A 113 2.66 -17.99 12.93
C SER A 113 3.73 -18.04 11.82
N ALA A 114 4.86 -18.70 12.06
CA ALA A 114 5.94 -18.87 11.10
C ALA A 114 5.55 -19.79 9.92
N LEU A 115 4.88 -20.91 10.23
CA LEU A 115 4.31 -21.82 9.23
C LEU A 115 3.27 -21.10 8.37
N ALA A 116 2.35 -20.36 8.99
CA ALA A 116 1.34 -19.59 8.28
C ALA A 116 1.95 -18.60 7.28
N ALA A 117 2.97 -17.84 7.69
CA ALA A 117 3.67 -16.90 6.81
C ALA A 117 4.38 -17.63 5.66
N ALA A 118 5.04 -18.76 5.93
CA ALA A 118 5.74 -19.55 4.92
C ALA A 118 4.79 -20.21 3.91
N TYR A 119 3.66 -20.78 4.36
CA TYR A 119 2.65 -21.37 3.49
C TYR A 119 1.98 -20.32 2.61
N HIS A 120 1.66 -19.14 3.16
CA HIS A 120 1.09 -18.03 2.40
C HIS A 120 2.05 -17.58 1.28
N ALA A 121 3.33 -17.34 1.62
CA ALA A 121 4.34 -16.93 0.66
C ALA A 121 4.59 -18.00 -0.43
N LEU A 122 4.61 -19.28 -0.03
CA LEU A 122 4.73 -20.40 -0.97
C LEU A 122 3.50 -20.52 -1.90
N ALA A 123 2.29 -20.27 -1.40
CA ALA A 123 1.07 -20.30 -2.21
C ALA A 123 1.14 -19.26 -3.34
N PHE A 124 1.48 -18.01 -3.01
CA PHE A 124 1.61 -16.94 -4.01
C PHE A 124 2.80 -17.12 -4.95
N GLN A 125 3.92 -17.67 -4.49
CA GLN A 125 5.02 -18.04 -5.38
C GLN A 125 4.58 -19.11 -6.39
N THR A 126 3.89 -20.15 -5.90
CA THR A 126 3.39 -21.25 -6.74
C THR A 126 2.41 -20.71 -7.80
N LEU A 127 1.52 -19.79 -7.41
CA LEU A 127 0.61 -19.10 -8.33
C LEU A 127 1.37 -18.27 -9.39
N ALA A 128 2.33 -17.45 -8.97
CA ALA A 128 3.13 -16.61 -9.86
C ALA A 128 3.90 -17.43 -10.91
N ASP A 129 4.47 -18.55 -10.49
CA ASP A 129 5.25 -19.42 -11.38
C ASP A 129 4.37 -20.11 -12.43
N GLN A 130 3.13 -20.47 -12.08
CA GLN A 130 2.17 -20.96 -13.07
C GLN A 130 1.83 -19.90 -14.11
N VAL A 131 1.51 -18.67 -13.69
CA VAL A 131 1.15 -17.61 -14.66
C VAL A 131 2.30 -17.39 -15.64
N ARG A 132 3.54 -17.36 -15.15
CA ARG A 132 4.74 -17.31 -16.01
C ARG A 132 4.82 -18.49 -16.96
N ALA A 133 4.55 -19.71 -16.50
CA ALA A 133 4.57 -20.91 -17.34
C ALA A 133 3.49 -20.87 -18.43
N SER A 134 2.24 -20.53 -18.09
CA SER A 134 1.12 -20.40 -19.03
C SER A 134 1.39 -19.32 -20.09
N VAL A 135 1.88 -18.15 -19.68
CA VAL A 135 2.21 -17.04 -20.61
C VAL A 135 3.36 -17.40 -21.55
N ARG A 136 4.38 -18.13 -21.06
CA ARG A 136 5.48 -18.69 -21.88
C ARG A 136 4.99 -19.76 -22.86
N GLY A 137 4.04 -20.59 -22.44
CA GLY A 137 3.46 -21.69 -23.22
C GLY A 137 2.54 -21.24 -24.35
N ALA A 138 1.97 -20.03 -24.26
CA ALA A 138 1.10 -19.47 -25.28
C ALA A 138 1.76 -19.44 -26.66
N ALA A 139 1.09 -19.99 -27.68
CA ALA A 139 1.68 -20.27 -29.00
C ALA A 139 2.35 -19.05 -29.66
N GLY A 140 1.75 -17.85 -29.53
CA GLY A 140 2.28 -16.59 -30.07
C GLY A 140 3.46 -15.97 -29.31
N ASN A 141 3.85 -16.56 -28.18
CA ASN A 141 4.93 -16.05 -27.32
C ASN A 141 6.17 -16.96 -27.29
N ARG A 142 6.06 -18.24 -27.66
CA ARG A 142 7.14 -19.24 -27.49
C ARG A 142 8.47 -18.85 -28.13
N TRP A 143 8.44 -18.20 -29.28
CA TRP A 143 9.65 -17.79 -29.99
C TRP A 143 10.46 -16.75 -29.20
N MET A 144 9.79 -15.85 -28.47
CA MET A 144 10.43 -14.78 -27.69
C MET A 144 11.34 -15.32 -26.57
N PHE A 145 11.06 -16.53 -26.08
CA PHE A 145 11.87 -17.18 -25.04
C PHE A 145 12.97 -18.07 -25.60
N ARG A 146 13.03 -18.25 -26.94
CA ARG A 146 14.01 -19.09 -27.64
C ARG A 146 15.05 -18.29 -28.44
N THR A 147 14.76 -17.02 -28.75
CA THR A 147 15.69 -16.13 -29.45
C THR A 147 16.88 -15.79 -28.55
N GLY A 148 18.02 -16.47 -28.76
CA GLY A 148 19.26 -16.25 -28.02
C GLY A 148 20.27 -15.32 -28.71
N SER A 149 20.03 -14.97 -29.99
CA SER A 149 20.89 -14.06 -30.74
C SER A 149 20.12 -13.07 -31.60
N ALA A 150 20.79 -11.97 -31.98
CA ALA A 150 20.26 -10.97 -32.90
C ALA A 150 19.99 -11.56 -34.28
N ASP A 151 20.84 -12.47 -34.76
CA ASP A 151 20.69 -13.10 -36.09
C ASP A 151 19.42 -13.97 -36.18
N ASP A 152 19.04 -14.60 -35.05
CA ASP A 152 17.83 -15.41 -34.94
C ASP A 152 16.55 -14.58 -34.76
N HIS A 153 16.63 -13.25 -34.81
CA HIS A 153 15.49 -12.38 -34.57
C HIS A 153 14.49 -12.47 -35.73
N PRO A 154 13.23 -12.91 -35.50
CA PRO A 154 12.30 -13.19 -36.60
C PRO A 154 11.56 -11.94 -37.11
N LEU A 155 11.57 -10.85 -36.32
CA LEU A 155 10.83 -9.63 -36.65
C LEU A 155 11.65 -8.64 -37.47
N ARG A 156 10.97 -7.89 -38.35
CA ARG A 156 11.48 -6.72 -39.08
C ARG A 156 10.46 -5.60 -39.02
N VAL A 157 10.90 -4.36 -38.95
CA VAL A 157 10.01 -3.20 -39.08
C VAL A 157 9.48 -3.12 -40.51
N ARG A 158 8.18 -2.84 -40.61
CA ARG A 158 7.44 -2.77 -41.87
C ARG A 158 8.02 -1.69 -42.80
N PRO A 159 8.20 -1.96 -44.11
CA PRO A 159 8.76 -1.02 -45.07
C PRO A 159 8.06 0.34 -45.11
N GLU A 160 6.75 0.37 -44.82
CA GLU A 160 5.95 1.59 -44.77
C GLU A 160 6.47 2.60 -43.73
N LEU A 161 7.10 2.14 -42.65
CA LEU A 161 7.71 2.99 -41.62
C LEU A 161 9.14 3.43 -41.95
N LEU A 162 9.73 2.85 -43.00
CA LEU A 162 11.06 3.21 -43.52
C LEU A 162 10.97 4.18 -44.72
N ALA A 163 9.77 4.44 -45.23
CA ALA A 163 9.53 5.27 -46.40
C ALA A 163 9.80 6.76 -46.13
N ARG A 164 10.93 7.29 -46.63
CA ARG A 164 11.32 8.71 -46.52
C ARG A 164 11.66 9.33 -47.86
N THR A 165 11.42 10.63 -48.01
CA THR A 165 11.64 11.41 -49.25
C THR A 165 13.11 11.76 -49.53
N GLY A 166 14.05 11.31 -48.70
CA GLY A 166 15.51 11.50 -48.85
C GLY A 166 16.27 11.18 -47.56
N PRO A 167 17.62 11.22 -47.54
CA PRO A 167 18.42 10.89 -46.35
C PRO A 167 18.13 11.76 -45.11
N ALA A 168 17.70 13.02 -45.33
CA ALA A 168 17.28 13.95 -44.26
C ALA A 168 15.74 14.06 -44.12
N GLY A 169 14.99 13.26 -44.87
CA GLY A 169 13.52 13.21 -44.78
C GLY A 169 13.09 12.56 -43.46
N ALA A 170 11.97 13.02 -42.91
CA ALA A 170 11.41 12.40 -41.72
C ALA A 170 10.84 11.01 -42.03
N PHE A 171 10.87 10.13 -41.04
CA PHE A 171 10.15 8.87 -41.11
C PHE A 171 8.66 9.08 -40.80
N PRO A 172 7.76 8.25 -41.38
CA PRO A 172 6.36 8.20 -40.99
C PRO A 172 6.22 7.83 -39.51
N VAL A 173 5.13 8.26 -38.89
CA VAL A 173 4.86 7.99 -37.47
C VAL A 173 3.61 7.14 -37.37
N LEU A 174 3.71 5.99 -36.71
CA LEU A 174 2.54 5.18 -36.39
C LEU A 174 1.97 5.67 -35.04
N ARG A 175 0.71 6.08 -35.03
CA ARG A 175 0.00 6.49 -33.82
C ARG A 175 -1.07 5.46 -33.45
N GLU A 176 -1.02 4.94 -32.22
CA GLU A 176 -2.08 4.14 -31.61
C GLU A 176 -2.89 5.03 -30.64
N ARG A 177 -4.21 4.90 -30.67
CA ARG A 177 -5.15 5.52 -29.72
C ARG A 177 -5.93 4.42 -29.03
N THR A 178 -6.01 4.49 -27.70
CA THR A 178 -6.64 3.45 -26.90
C THR A 178 -7.56 4.06 -25.84
N PRO A 179 -8.85 3.66 -25.78
CA PRO A 179 -9.73 4.03 -24.69
C PRO A 179 -9.31 3.33 -23.39
N VAL A 180 -9.82 3.79 -22.25
CA VAL A 180 -9.65 3.08 -20.98
C VAL A 180 -10.87 2.23 -20.68
N ARG A 181 -10.74 1.35 -19.68
CA ARG A 181 -11.84 0.50 -19.24
C ARG A 181 -12.60 1.11 -18.08
N MET A 182 -13.92 0.92 -18.09
CA MET A 182 -14.86 1.19 -17.02
C MET A 182 -15.69 -0.07 -16.80
N ASP A 183 -15.77 -0.62 -15.60
CA ASP A 183 -16.54 -1.85 -15.33
C ASP A 183 -17.84 -1.55 -14.60
N LEU A 184 -18.99 -2.00 -15.09
CA LEU A 184 -20.28 -1.83 -14.39
C LEU A 184 -20.49 -2.90 -13.32
N SER A 185 -19.87 -4.07 -13.52
CA SER A 185 -19.75 -5.10 -12.50
C SER A 185 -18.54 -5.96 -12.79
N HIS A 186 -17.70 -6.14 -11.77
CA HIS A 186 -16.55 -7.04 -11.79
C HIS A 186 -16.81 -8.35 -11.00
N SER A 187 -18.06 -8.59 -10.58
CA SER A 187 -18.50 -9.75 -9.76
C SER A 187 -17.54 -10.05 -8.60
N CYS A 188 -17.26 -9.04 -7.77
CA CYS A 188 -16.36 -9.16 -6.62
C CYS A 188 -14.93 -9.64 -6.98
N TRP A 189 -14.33 -9.01 -8.00
CA TRP A 189 -12.97 -9.26 -8.48
C TRP A 189 -12.79 -10.67 -9.02
N SER A 190 -13.83 -11.17 -9.68
CA SER A 190 -13.78 -12.52 -10.25
C SER A 190 -12.75 -12.67 -11.39
N ASP A 191 -12.17 -11.55 -11.83
CA ASP A 191 -11.17 -11.43 -12.89
C ASP A 191 -9.73 -11.65 -12.46
N ILE A 192 -9.47 -11.91 -11.17
CA ILE A 192 -8.15 -12.36 -10.78
C ILE A 192 -7.92 -13.77 -11.36
N PHE A 193 -6.79 -13.95 -12.04
CA PHE A 193 -6.51 -15.12 -12.88
C PHE A 193 -6.87 -16.47 -12.24
N PHE A 194 -6.37 -16.75 -11.04
CA PHE A 194 -6.60 -18.04 -10.39
C PHE A 194 -8.06 -18.20 -9.92
N LEU A 195 -8.81 -17.13 -9.68
CA LEU A 195 -10.25 -17.21 -9.39
C LEU A 195 -11.01 -17.70 -10.62
N GLY A 196 -10.68 -17.14 -11.79
CA GLY A 196 -11.25 -17.57 -13.06
C GLY A 196 -10.83 -18.99 -13.47
N MET A 197 -9.62 -19.41 -13.10
CA MET A 197 -9.16 -20.79 -13.33
C MET A 197 -9.79 -21.81 -12.38
N ASP A 198 -10.25 -21.37 -11.21
CA ASP A 198 -10.91 -22.22 -10.22
C ASP A 198 -12.43 -22.39 -10.47
N TYR A 199 -13.13 -21.27 -10.66
CA TYR A 199 -14.57 -21.21 -10.87
C TYR A 199 -14.87 -20.37 -12.13
N PRO A 200 -14.49 -20.88 -13.32
CA PRO A 200 -14.69 -20.16 -14.57
C PRO A 200 -16.15 -19.74 -14.79
N GLU A 201 -17.10 -20.56 -14.36
CA GLU A 201 -18.53 -20.28 -14.46
C GLU A 201 -19.00 -19.05 -13.63
N GLY A 202 -18.27 -18.70 -12.57
CA GLY A 202 -18.54 -17.52 -11.74
C GLY A 202 -17.54 -16.39 -11.94
N ALA A 203 -16.71 -16.44 -12.99
CA ALA A 203 -15.78 -15.39 -13.36
C ALA A 203 -16.36 -14.57 -14.51
N ARG A 204 -17.09 -13.50 -14.19
CA ARG A 204 -17.86 -12.72 -15.16
C ARG A 204 -17.72 -11.23 -14.87
N VAL A 205 -17.40 -10.47 -15.90
CA VAL A 205 -17.21 -9.01 -15.83
C VAL A 205 -17.98 -8.33 -16.96
N LEU A 206 -18.64 -7.21 -16.63
CA LEU A 206 -19.30 -6.33 -17.59
C LEU A 206 -18.47 -5.05 -17.72
N ASN A 207 -17.78 -4.91 -18.83
CA ASN A 207 -16.77 -3.89 -19.07
C ASN A 207 -17.17 -2.97 -20.23
N VAL A 208 -16.80 -1.70 -20.16
CA VAL A 208 -17.12 -0.65 -21.13
C VAL A 208 -15.83 0.07 -21.49
N SER A 209 -15.52 0.19 -22.78
CA SER A 209 -14.42 1.04 -23.25
C SER A 209 -14.92 2.47 -23.36
N ILE A 210 -14.23 3.40 -22.71
CA ILE A 210 -14.66 4.80 -22.65
C ILE A 210 -13.54 5.75 -23.06
N ASP A 211 -13.96 6.80 -23.76
CA ASP A 211 -13.21 8.03 -23.95
C ASP A 211 -13.46 8.95 -22.76
N LEU A 212 -12.47 9.77 -22.41
CA LEU A 212 -12.50 10.60 -21.20
C LEU A 212 -12.08 12.04 -21.46
N GLY A 213 -12.70 12.95 -20.71
CA GLY A 213 -12.30 14.34 -20.55
C GLY A 213 -12.52 14.79 -19.12
N VAL A 214 -11.66 15.64 -18.60
CA VAL A 214 -11.86 16.30 -17.30
C VAL A 214 -12.85 17.44 -17.49
N ASN A 215 -13.99 17.35 -16.83
CA ASN A 215 -15.07 18.32 -16.99
C ASN A 215 -14.59 19.74 -16.65
N GLY A 216 -14.88 20.72 -17.51
CA GLY A 216 -14.42 22.10 -17.33
C GLY A 216 -12.95 22.38 -17.67
N ARG A 217 -12.14 21.34 -17.98
CA ARG A 217 -10.78 21.48 -18.54
C ARG A 217 -10.76 21.10 -20.02
N ASP A 218 -11.32 19.94 -20.34
CA ASP A 218 -11.29 19.37 -21.68
C ASP A 218 -12.59 19.72 -22.42
N ALA A 219 -12.49 20.03 -23.72
CA ALA A 219 -13.65 20.41 -24.53
C ALA A 219 -14.57 19.24 -24.87
N ALA A 220 -14.03 18.03 -24.98
CA ALA A 220 -14.78 16.80 -25.27
C ALA A 220 -14.00 15.56 -24.79
N PRO A 221 -14.70 14.44 -24.48
CA PRO A 221 -14.04 13.16 -24.22
C PRO A 221 -13.26 12.66 -25.44
N ARG A 222 -12.09 12.08 -25.21
CA ARG A 222 -11.25 11.44 -26.24
C ARG A 222 -10.55 10.20 -25.68
N PRO A 223 -10.04 9.28 -26.54
CA PRO A 223 -9.18 8.19 -26.07
C PRO A 223 -8.01 8.78 -25.27
N PRO A 224 -7.86 8.46 -23.99
CA PRO A 224 -6.92 9.17 -23.12
C PRO A 224 -5.48 8.68 -23.27
N ILE A 225 -5.25 7.58 -24.00
CA ILE A 225 -3.92 7.03 -24.28
C ILE A 225 -3.60 7.25 -25.75
N GLU A 226 -2.47 7.89 -26.01
CA GLU A 226 -1.84 7.95 -27.33
C GLU A 226 -0.41 7.40 -27.25
N VAL A 227 -0.05 6.55 -28.20
CA VAL A 227 1.30 6.00 -28.32
C VAL A 227 1.81 6.23 -29.73
N TYR A 228 3.09 6.58 -29.86
CA TYR A 228 3.73 6.82 -31.14
C TYR A 228 4.95 5.92 -31.30
N PHE A 229 5.06 5.30 -32.46
CA PHE A 229 6.23 4.56 -32.89
C PHE A 229 6.80 5.22 -34.15
N ARG A 230 8.10 5.50 -34.15
CA ARG A 230 8.82 5.92 -35.36
C ARG A 230 10.24 5.38 -35.40
N VAL A 231 10.78 5.27 -36.61
CA VAL A 231 12.20 4.99 -36.84
C VAL A 231 12.99 6.28 -36.70
N ILE A 232 14.20 6.19 -36.13
CA ILE A 232 15.14 7.31 -35.97
C ILE A 232 16.51 6.95 -36.56
N ASP A 233 17.28 7.96 -36.92
CA ASP A 233 18.61 7.87 -37.55
C ASP A 233 19.76 7.78 -36.54
N GLU A 234 19.47 7.19 -35.38
CA GLU A 234 20.41 6.93 -34.30
C GLU A 234 20.18 5.48 -33.83
N PRO A 235 21.21 4.63 -33.67
CA PRO A 235 21.05 3.22 -33.34
C PRO A 235 20.79 2.99 -31.84
N VAL A 236 19.73 3.62 -31.33
CA VAL A 236 19.29 3.56 -29.93
C VAL A 236 17.81 3.20 -29.86
N LEU A 237 17.39 2.73 -28.69
CA LEU A 237 15.98 2.65 -28.33
C LEU A 237 15.64 3.89 -27.49
N ARG A 238 15.01 4.89 -28.12
CA ARG A 238 14.59 6.12 -27.44
C ARG A 238 13.20 5.92 -26.83
N LEU A 239 13.11 6.00 -25.51
CA LEU A 239 11.88 5.83 -24.76
C LEU A 239 11.47 7.18 -24.18
N VAL A 240 10.23 7.61 -24.42
CA VAL A 240 9.72 8.91 -23.98
C VAL A 240 8.33 8.76 -23.38
N SER A 241 8.15 9.33 -22.18
CA SER A 241 6.86 9.45 -21.51
C SER A 241 6.62 10.92 -21.24
N VAL A 242 5.65 11.50 -21.96
CA VAL A 242 5.37 12.94 -21.90
C VAL A 242 4.77 13.32 -20.56
N ASP A 243 3.88 12.47 -20.04
CA ASP A 243 3.25 12.63 -18.73
C ASP A 243 4.31 12.59 -17.62
N LEU A 244 5.22 11.61 -17.62
CA LEU A 244 6.27 11.48 -16.61
C LEU A 244 7.44 12.49 -16.75
N ASP A 245 7.39 13.40 -17.73
CA ASP A 245 8.49 14.32 -18.10
C ASP A 245 9.85 13.59 -18.23
N ALA A 246 9.80 12.36 -18.76
CA ALA A 246 10.94 11.43 -18.75
C ALA A 246 11.29 10.97 -20.18
N ALA A 247 12.59 10.97 -20.47
CA ALA A 247 13.14 10.47 -21.73
C ALA A 247 14.54 9.88 -21.54
N ALA A 248 14.78 8.72 -22.15
CA ALA A 248 16.07 8.02 -22.11
C ALA A 248 16.42 7.39 -23.47
N ASP A 249 17.70 7.48 -23.83
CA ASP A 249 18.27 6.78 -24.98
C ASP A 249 18.94 5.51 -24.47
N VAL A 250 18.27 4.38 -24.66
CA VAL A 250 18.76 3.08 -24.22
C VAL A 250 19.72 2.54 -25.29
N SER A 251 20.95 2.25 -24.87
CA SER A 251 22.05 1.85 -25.77
C SER A 251 22.60 0.45 -25.50
N SER A 252 22.14 -0.22 -24.44
CA SER A 252 22.59 -1.58 -24.07
C SER A 252 21.42 -2.50 -23.72
N LEU A 253 21.59 -3.81 -23.92
CA LEU A 253 20.58 -4.79 -23.53
C LEU A 253 20.32 -4.79 -22.03
N ALA A 254 21.37 -4.67 -21.20
CA ALA A 254 21.24 -4.63 -19.74
C ALA A 254 20.29 -3.51 -19.27
N GLU A 255 20.37 -2.33 -19.90
CA GLU A 255 19.53 -1.19 -19.57
C GLU A 255 18.05 -1.39 -19.96
N VAL A 256 17.76 -2.17 -21.02
CA VAL A 256 16.37 -2.54 -21.38
C VAL A 256 15.71 -3.36 -20.25
N PHE A 257 16.48 -4.22 -19.57
CA PHE A 257 16.00 -5.06 -18.47
C PHE A 257 16.15 -4.42 -17.07
N ASP A 258 16.67 -3.18 -16.97
CA ASP A 258 16.74 -2.41 -15.73
C ASP A 258 15.53 -1.45 -15.62
N PHE A 259 14.49 -1.93 -14.95
CA PHE A 259 13.23 -1.20 -14.76
C PHE A 259 13.32 -0.06 -13.72
N ALA A 260 14.40 0.03 -12.93
CA ALA A 260 14.52 1.01 -11.84
C ALA A 260 15.34 2.23 -12.18
N ARG A 261 16.18 2.12 -13.20
CA ARG A 261 17.12 3.16 -13.62
C ARG A 261 16.44 4.50 -13.89
N ASP A 262 15.21 4.46 -14.36
CA ASP A 262 14.41 5.62 -14.75
C ASP A 262 12.90 5.34 -14.58
N TYR A 263 12.06 6.35 -14.79
CA TYR A 263 10.60 6.22 -14.71
C TYR A 263 9.96 5.51 -15.92
N LEU A 264 10.75 4.96 -16.86
CA LEU A 264 10.28 4.39 -18.13
C LEU A 264 10.12 2.86 -18.10
N GLY A 265 10.05 2.26 -16.90
CA GLY A 265 9.90 0.82 -16.71
C GLY A 265 8.72 0.19 -17.47
N LEU A 266 7.59 0.89 -17.60
CA LEU A 266 6.43 0.40 -18.36
C LEU A 266 6.73 0.32 -19.88
N LEU A 267 7.46 1.30 -20.42
CA LEU A 267 7.87 1.28 -21.84
C LEU A 267 8.88 0.15 -22.09
N LYS A 268 9.83 -0.04 -21.18
CA LYS A 268 10.75 -1.19 -21.21
C LYS A 268 9.99 -2.52 -21.19
N ALA A 269 8.98 -2.66 -20.32
CA ALA A 269 8.11 -3.84 -20.27
C ALA A 269 7.39 -4.08 -21.61
N ALA A 270 6.89 -3.02 -22.26
CA ALA A 270 6.23 -3.14 -23.55
C ALA A 270 7.18 -3.56 -24.68
N VAL A 271 8.39 -3.02 -24.70
CA VAL A 271 9.44 -3.40 -25.66
C VAL A 271 9.80 -4.89 -25.52
N ILE A 272 9.89 -5.38 -24.29
CA ILE A 272 10.17 -6.79 -24.03
C ILE A 272 8.96 -7.67 -24.40
N ALA A 273 7.76 -7.31 -23.93
CA ALA A 273 6.56 -8.10 -24.10
C ALA A 273 6.02 -8.12 -25.54
N SER A 274 6.30 -7.09 -26.34
CA SER A 274 6.01 -7.06 -27.78
C SER A 274 6.94 -7.93 -28.61
N GLY A 275 8.07 -8.36 -28.04
CA GLY A 275 9.12 -9.12 -28.70
C GLY A 275 10.08 -8.26 -29.53
N LEU A 276 10.08 -6.94 -29.37
CA LEU A 276 11.12 -6.09 -29.97
C LEU A 276 12.49 -6.42 -29.39
N ILE A 277 12.58 -6.53 -28.05
CA ILE A 277 13.77 -7.05 -27.37
C ILE A 277 13.34 -8.26 -26.56
N PRO A 278 13.30 -9.46 -27.16
CA PRO A 278 12.69 -10.63 -26.55
C PRO A 278 13.39 -11.07 -25.26
N PRO A 279 12.68 -11.64 -24.27
CA PRO A 279 13.28 -12.11 -23.01
C PRO A 279 14.46 -13.08 -23.18
N GLY A 280 14.52 -13.85 -24.28
CA GLY A 280 15.65 -14.74 -24.57
C GLY A 280 17.00 -14.04 -24.73
N LEU A 281 17.02 -12.71 -24.95
CA LEU A 281 18.25 -11.91 -25.04
C LEU A 281 18.72 -11.37 -23.68
N GLU A 282 17.95 -11.57 -22.60
CA GLU A 282 18.35 -11.17 -21.25
C GLU A 282 19.65 -11.89 -20.84
N GLY A 283 20.69 -11.13 -20.50
CA GLY A 283 22.01 -11.68 -20.17
C GLY A 283 22.89 -12.07 -21.36
N SER A 284 22.45 -11.81 -22.60
CA SER A 284 23.30 -11.95 -23.79
C SER A 284 24.47 -10.96 -23.78
N ARG A 285 25.60 -11.35 -24.38
CA ARG A 285 26.80 -10.50 -24.55
C ARG A 285 26.73 -9.60 -25.80
N GLN A 286 25.65 -9.65 -26.56
CA GLN A 286 25.47 -8.84 -27.77
C GLN A 286 25.12 -7.39 -27.45
N GLU A 287 25.49 -6.49 -28.35
CA GLU A 287 25.10 -5.09 -28.25
C GLU A 287 23.66 -4.88 -28.73
N LEU A 288 22.94 -3.94 -28.11
CA LEU A 288 21.59 -3.56 -28.54
C LEU A 288 21.58 -3.10 -30.01
N LYS A 289 22.65 -2.42 -30.44
CA LYS A 289 22.84 -1.98 -31.82
C LYS A 289 22.70 -3.14 -32.81
N ALA A 290 23.31 -4.30 -32.57
CA ALA A 290 23.21 -5.45 -33.47
C ALA A 290 21.75 -5.93 -33.62
N VAL A 291 20.98 -5.91 -32.53
CA VAL A 291 19.54 -6.25 -32.56
C VAL A 291 18.75 -5.22 -33.38
N LEU A 292 19.04 -3.92 -33.20
CA LEU A 292 18.40 -2.85 -33.97
C LEU A 292 18.75 -2.91 -35.46
N GLU A 293 20.00 -3.24 -35.82
CA GLU A 293 20.42 -3.41 -37.21
C GLU A 293 19.59 -4.50 -37.92
N VAL A 294 19.30 -5.59 -37.21
CA VAL A 294 18.42 -6.65 -37.70
C VAL A 294 16.96 -6.19 -37.78
N LEU A 295 16.45 -5.48 -36.76
CA LEU A 295 15.05 -5.05 -36.69
C LEU A 295 14.66 -3.96 -37.70
N VAL A 296 15.45 -2.88 -37.78
CA VAL A 296 15.14 -1.67 -38.54
C VAL A 296 16.12 -1.38 -39.67
N GLY A 297 17.39 -1.77 -39.54
CA GLY A 297 18.44 -1.54 -40.52
C GLY A 297 19.66 -0.80 -39.95
N PRO A 298 20.76 -0.72 -40.73
CA PRO A 298 22.05 -0.23 -40.26
C PRO A 298 22.01 1.24 -39.84
N GLY A 299 22.50 1.53 -38.63
CA GLY A 299 22.57 2.88 -38.07
C GLY A 299 21.22 3.50 -37.69
N LEU A 300 20.14 2.73 -37.75
CA LEU A 300 18.79 3.16 -37.39
C LEU A 300 18.40 2.62 -36.00
N GLY A 301 17.47 3.32 -35.37
CA GLY A 301 16.89 2.93 -34.10
C GLY A 301 15.38 3.17 -34.07
N ILE A 302 14.81 3.01 -32.88
CA ILE A 302 13.37 3.09 -32.65
C ILE A 302 13.10 4.13 -31.58
N GLU A 303 12.12 4.99 -31.81
CA GLU A 303 11.57 5.87 -30.79
C GLU A 303 10.12 5.46 -30.47
N LEU A 304 9.87 5.28 -29.16
CA LEU A 304 8.56 4.97 -28.61
C LEU A 304 8.16 6.08 -27.65
N VAL A 305 7.06 6.76 -27.97
CA VAL A 305 6.53 7.88 -27.18
C VAL A 305 5.17 7.50 -26.62
N SER A 306 4.97 7.73 -25.33
CA SER A 306 3.68 7.58 -24.65
C SER A 306 3.14 8.92 -24.18
N VAL A 307 1.83 9.09 -24.32
CA VAL A 307 1.08 10.26 -23.85
C VAL A 307 -0.21 9.78 -23.19
N VAL A 308 -0.40 10.17 -21.94
CA VAL A 308 -1.65 9.95 -21.19
C VAL A 308 -2.25 11.31 -20.90
N ASN A 309 -3.54 11.50 -21.19
CA ASN A 309 -4.25 12.79 -21.08
C ASN A 309 -4.55 13.19 -19.61
N ASP A 310 -3.50 13.35 -18.80
CA ASP A 310 -3.54 13.77 -17.39
C ASP A 310 -4.60 13.05 -16.57
N ILE A 311 -4.76 11.74 -16.79
CA ILE A 311 -5.56 10.89 -15.92
C ILE A 311 -4.71 10.56 -14.69
N PRO A 312 -5.20 10.86 -13.48
CA PRO A 312 -4.46 10.60 -12.26
C PRO A 312 -4.09 9.12 -12.09
N LYS A 313 -2.90 8.87 -11.53
CA LYS A 313 -2.54 7.54 -11.01
C LYS A 313 -3.56 7.13 -9.95
N GLY A 314 -4.05 5.90 -10.01
CA GLY A 314 -5.05 5.39 -9.07
C GLY A 314 -6.51 5.58 -9.50
N SER A 315 -6.77 6.02 -10.73
CA SER A 315 -8.12 6.29 -11.25
C SER A 315 -9.07 5.09 -11.37
N ARG A 316 -8.57 3.87 -11.17
CA ARG A 316 -9.32 2.59 -11.31
C ARG A 316 -9.83 2.29 -12.72
N LEU A 317 -9.32 3.02 -13.72
CA LEU A 317 -9.64 2.84 -15.14
C LEU A 317 -8.62 1.94 -15.87
N ALA A 318 -7.73 1.28 -15.11
CA ALA A 318 -6.61 0.47 -15.63
C ALA A 318 -5.78 1.16 -16.72
N VAL A 319 -5.43 2.44 -16.50
CA VAL A 319 -4.68 3.24 -17.47
C VAL A 319 -3.32 2.61 -17.79
N SER A 320 -2.60 2.09 -16.79
CA SER A 320 -1.29 1.46 -16.97
C SER A 320 -1.35 0.24 -17.88
N THR A 321 -2.35 -0.63 -17.69
CA THR A 321 -2.50 -1.86 -18.47
C THR A 321 -2.94 -1.57 -19.90
N ASN A 322 -3.88 -0.63 -20.08
CA ASN A 322 -4.28 -0.20 -21.42
C ASN A 322 -3.15 0.54 -22.14
N LEU A 323 -2.32 1.30 -21.43
CA LEU A 323 -1.12 1.94 -22.00
C LEU A 323 -0.10 0.88 -22.42
N LEU A 324 0.16 -0.11 -21.58
CA LEU A 324 1.02 -1.24 -21.91
C LEU A 324 0.49 -2.01 -23.14
N ALA A 325 -0.82 -2.27 -23.19
CA ALA A 325 -1.46 -2.90 -24.33
C ALA A 325 -1.34 -2.06 -25.61
N ALA A 326 -1.49 -0.73 -25.52
CA ALA A 326 -1.31 0.20 -26.64
C ALA A 326 0.14 0.21 -27.16
N LEU A 327 1.12 0.24 -26.25
CA LEU A 327 2.55 0.15 -26.57
C LEU A 327 2.87 -1.19 -27.26
N ILE A 328 2.31 -2.30 -26.76
CA ILE A 328 2.50 -3.62 -27.37
C ILE A 328 1.83 -3.68 -28.76
N ALA A 329 0.61 -3.16 -28.89
CA ALA A 329 -0.13 -3.15 -30.14
C ALA A 329 0.61 -2.35 -31.22
N VAL A 330 1.11 -1.16 -30.91
CA VAL A 330 1.85 -0.34 -31.89
C VAL A 330 3.13 -1.04 -32.35
N CYS A 331 3.86 -1.69 -31.44
CA CYS A 331 5.06 -2.45 -31.76
C CYS A 331 4.75 -3.69 -32.60
N MET A 332 3.65 -4.40 -32.30
CA MET A 332 3.18 -5.54 -33.08
C MET A 332 2.79 -5.15 -34.52
N ARG A 333 2.10 -4.02 -34.69
CA ARG A 333 1.78 -3.46 -36.01
C ARG A 333 3.03 -3.07 -36.78
N ALA A 334 3.96 -2.37 -36.13
CA ALA A 334 5.22 -1.93 -36.72
C ALA A 334 6.10 -3.10 -37.20
N THR A 335 5.95 -4.28 -36.60
CA THR A 335 6.76 -5.47 -36.90
C THR A 335 6.04 -6.55 -37.73
N GLY A 336 4.81 -6.28 -38.19
CA GLY A 336 4.01 -7.23 -38.97
C GLY A 336 3.44 -8.41 -38.16
N GLN A 337 3.52 -8.36 -36.83
CA GLN A 337 2.86 -9.35 -35.95
C GLN A 337 1.33 -9.17 -35.94
N ALA A 338 0.85 -7.96 -36.21
CA ALA A 338 -0.53 -7.68 -36.59
C ALA A 338 -0.61 -7.46 -38.10
N GLN A 339 -1.65 -8.01 -38.75
CA GLN A 339 -1.85 -7.91 -40.21
C GLN A 339 -1.99 -6.44 -40.65
N ALA A 340 -2.84 -5.68 -39.99
CA ALA A 340 -3.16 -4.30 -40.37
C ALA A 340 -2.24 -3.29 -39.67
N LEU A 341 -1.56 -2.44 -40.47
CA LEU A 341 -0.75 -1.33 -39.96
C LEU A 341 -1.62 -0.22 -39.33
N SER A 342 -2.84 -0.02 -39.84
CA SER A 342 -3.79 1.00 -39.37
C SER A 342 -5.19 0.41 -39.20
N GLY A 343 -6.06 1.09 -38.45
CA GLY A 343 -7.40 0.61 -38.10
C GLY A 343 -7.43 -0.23 -36.80
N GLY A 344 -8.52 -0.97 -36.60
CA GLY A 344 -8.69 -1.85 -35.44
C GLY A 344 -7.82 -3.11 -35.48
N LEU A 345 -7.91 -3.92 -34.43
CA LEU A 345 -7.32 -5.26 -34.34
C LEU A 345 -8.41 -6.33 -34.55
N SER A 346 -8.03 -7.46 -35.16
CA SER A 346 -8.84 -8.69 -35.16
C SER A 346 -8.93 -9.31 -33.75
N GLU A 347 -9.91 -10.20 -33.53
CA GLU A 347 -10.08 -10.86 -32.23
C GLU A 347 -8.85 -11.67 -31.80
N SER A 348 -8.18 -12.38 -32.72
CA SER A 348 -6.95 -13.11 -32.42
C SER A 348 -5.80 -12.18 -32.02
N GLU A 349 -5.67 -11.02 -32.68
CA GLU A 349 -4.64 -10.03 -32.35
C GLU A 349 -4.91 -9.37 -31.00
N ARG A 350 -6.16 -9.01 -30.70
CA ARG A 350 -6.55 -8.46 -29.40
C ARG A 350 -6.22 -9.41 -28.25
N ARG A 351 -6.53 -10.70 -28.41
CA ARG A 351 -6.18 -11.73 -27.42
C ARG A 351 -4.67 -11.87 -27.22
N LEU A 352 -3.88 -11.78 -28.29
CA LEU A 352 -2.43 -11.83 -28.20
C LEU A 352 -1.85 -10.59 -27.50
N VAL A 353 -2.38 -9.40 -27.82
CA VAL A 353 -2.00 -8.15 -27.12
C VAL A 353 -2.33 -8.27 -25.63
N ALA A 354 -3.52 -8.74 -25.26
CA ALA A 354 -3.89 -8.94 -23.86
C ALA A 354 -2.95 -9.95 -23.15
N ALA A 355 -2.66 -11.08 -23.78
CA ALA A 355 -1.72 -12.08 -23.23
C ALA A 355 -0.32 -11.50 -23.00
N ARG A 356 0.14 -10.61 -23.87
CA ARG A 356 1.44 -9.93 -23.74
C ARG A 356 1.40 -8.75 -22.78
N ALA A 357 0.27 -8.06 -22.64
CA ALA A 357 0.09 -7.05 -21.61
C ALA A 357 0.22 -7.71 -20.23
N ILE A 358 -0.41 -8.87 -20.03
CA ILE A 358 -0.25 -9.69 -18.81
C ILE A 358 1.22 -10.06 -18.61
N LEU A 359 1.93 -10.52 -19.66
CA LEU A 359 3.37 -10.73 -19.55
C LEU A 359 4.08 -9.47 -19.02
N GLY A 360 3.92 -8.33 -19.69
CA GLY A 360 4.58 -7.08 -19.36
C GLY A 360 4.25 -6.56 -17.95
N GLU A 361 3.02 -6.72 -17.49
CA GLU A 361 2.63 -6.39 -16.11
C GLU A 361 3.44 -7.20 -15.10
N TRP A 362 3.53 -8.51 -15.31
CA TRP A 362 4.30 -9.40 -14.44
C TRP A 362 5.81 -9.17 -14.56
N LEU A 363 6.32 -8.75 -15.74
CA LEU A 363 7.71 -8.31 -15.90
C LEU A 363 7.97 -7.01 -15.09
N GLY A 364 7.03 -6.07 -15.11
CA GLY A 364 7.06 -4.82 -14.35
C GLY A 364 6.67 -4.96 -12.87
N GLY A 365 6.27 -6.17 -12.45
CA GLY A 365 5.99 -6.51 -11.06
C GLY A 365 4.57 -6.22 -10.55
N SER A 366 3.62 -5.83 -11.42
CA SER A 366 2.21 -5.66 -11.10
C SER A 366 1.40 -6.90 -11.49
N GLY A 367 0.64 -7.51 -10.58
CA GLY A 367 -0.22 -8.68 -10.85
C GLY A 367 -1.68 -8.28 -11.02
N GLY A 368 -2.04 -7.64 -12.15
CA GLY A 368 -3.39 -7.16 -12.45
C GLY A 368 -4.42 -8.25 -12.74
N GLY A 369 -5.67 -7.86 -12.94
CA GLY A 369 -6.75 -8.76 -13.38
C GLY A 369 -6.87 -8.78 -14.90
N TRP A 370 -7.39 -9.86 -15.50
CA TRP A 370 -7.45 -9.94 -16.97
C TRP A 370 -8.32 -8.86 -17.63
N GLN A 371 -9.25 -8.25 -16.88
CA GLN A 371 -10.16 -7.23 -17.42
C GLN A 371 -9.45 -5.89 -17.72
N ASP A 372 -8.26 -5.69 -17.15
CA ASP A 372 -7.56 -4.40 -17.16
C ASP A 372 -7.13 -3.99 -18.56
N SER A 373 -6.93 -4.96 -19.46
CA SER A 373 -6.70 -4.75 -20.90
C SER A 373 -7.98 -4.52 -21.72
N GLY A 374 -9.13 -4.34 -21.07
CA GLY A 374 -10.45 -4.26 -21.70
C GLY A 374 -10.62 -3.10 -22.70
N GLY A 375 -9.80 -2.04 -22.62
CA GLY A 375 -9.80 -0.92 -23.57
C GLY A 375 -9.36 -1.33 -24.99
N VAL A 376 -8.69 -2.47 -25.14
CA VAL A 376 -8.34 -3.04 -26.44
C VAL A 376 -9.58 -3.42 -27.26
N TRP A 377 -10.68 -3.84 -26.60
CA TRP A 377 -11.94 -4.18 -27.24
C TRP A 377 -12.88 -2.97 -27.35
N PRO A 378 -13.78 -2.94 -28.36
CA PRO A 378 -14.75 -1.87 -28.52
C PRO A 378 -15.91 -1.98 -27.54
N GLY A 379 -16.50 -0.83 -27.22
CA GLY A 379 -17.82 -0.71 -26.62
C GLY A 379 -18.01 -1.44 -25.30
N ILE A 380 -19.21 -1.98 -25.12
CA ILE A 380 -19.64 -2.75 -23.95
C ILE A 380 -19.39 -4.22 -24.26
N LYS A 381 -18.76 -4.95 -23.35
CA LYS A 381 -18.45 -6.36 -23.51
C LYS A 381 -18.64 -7.14 -22.21
N LEU A 382 -19.07 -8.38 -22.37
CA LEU A 382 -18.97 -9.40 -21.34
C LEU A 382 -17.60 -10.05 -21.46
N ILE A 383 -16.94 -10.25 -20.33
CA ILE A 383 -15.67 -10.94 -20.26
C ILE A 383 -15.83 -12.08 -19.26
N GLU A 384 -15.60 -13.31 -19.72
CA GLU A 384 -16.01 -14.52 -19.01
C GLU A 384 -14.86 -15.53 -18.90
N GLY A 385 -14.70 -16.08 -17.70
CA GLY A 385 -13.89 -17.26 -17.46
C GLY A 385 -14.39 -18.43 -18.30
N THR A 386 -13.49 -19.32 -18.68
CA THR A 386 -13.84 -20.44 -19.57
C THR A 386 -13.16 -21.71 -19.12
N PHE A 387 -13.86 -22.83 -19.22
CA PHE A 387 -13.32 -24.14 -18.89
C PHE A 387 -12.12 -24.49 -19.78
N ALA A 388 -11.08 -25.08 -19.18
CA ALA A 388 -9.94 -25.64 -19.90
C ALA A 388 -10.36 -26.90 -20.67
N ARG A 389 -9.84 -27.04 -21.90
CA ARG A 389 -10.14 -28.13 -22.84
C ARG A 389 -8.85 -28.76 -23.35
N ALA A 390 -8.93 -29.98 -23.88
CA ALA A 390 -7.79 -30.64 -24.48
C ALA A 390 -7.10 -29.74 -25.54
N GLY A 391 -5.81 -29.49 -25.35
CA GLY A 391 -5.02 -28.56 -26.16
C GLY A 391 -4.68 -27.22 -25.50
N ASP A 392 -5.41 -26.84 -24.45
CA ASP A 392 -5.04 -25.70 -23.61
C ASP A 392 -3.86 -26.07 -22.68
N PRO A 393 -2.91 -25.15 -22.40
CA PRO A 393 -1.83 -25.39 -21.43
C PRO A 393 -2.34 -25.76 -20.03
N GLU A 394 -3.55 -25.32 -19.67
CA GLU A 394 -4.15 -25.52 -18.36
C GLU A 394 -4.96 -26.83 -18.24
N TYR A 395 -5.13 -27.60 -19.31
CA TYR A 395 -5.93 -28.84 -19.28
C TYR A 395 -5.29 -29.90 -18.37
N GLY A 396 -6.05 -30.42 -17.42
CA GLY A 396 -5.55 -31.33 -16.37
C GLY A 396 -4.78 -30.65 -15.24
N VAL A 397 -4.52 -29.34 -15.35
CA VAL A 397 -3.84 -28.52 -14.34
C VAL A 397 -4.83 -27.67 -13.55
N SER A 398 -5.89 -27.17 -14.19
CA SER A 398 -6.96 -26.38 -13.55
C SER A 398 -8.30 -26.52 -14.29
N ARG A 399 -9.40 -26.03 -13.69
CA ARG A 399 -10.74 -26.10 -14.30
C ARG A 399 -10.93 -25.11 -15.43
N GLY A 400 -10.38 -23.90 -15.29
CA GLY A 400 -10.51 -22.81 -16.24
C GLY A 400 -9.20 -22.44 -16.93
N ARG A 401 -9.28 -21.69 -18.03
CA ARG A 401 -8.13 -21.16 -18.77
C ARG A 401 -7.63 -19.87 -18.14
N LEU A 402 -6.36 -19.54 -18.38
CA LEU A 402 -5.77 -18.26 -17.95
C LEU A 402 -6.46 -17.06 -18.62
N LEU A 403 -6.69 -17.15 -19.92
CA LEU A 403 -7.28 -16.07 -20.70
C LEU A 403 -8.81 -16.22 -20.80
N PRO A 404 -9.57 -15.14 -20.56
CA PRO A 404 -11.02 -15.15 -20.64
C PRO A 404 -11.49 -15.12 -22.11
N THR A 405 -12.80 -15.21 -22.29
CA THR A 405 -13.48 -14.90 -23.56
C THR A 405 -14.15 -13.55 -23.49
N HIS A 406 -14.00 -12.77 -24.56
CA HIS A 406 -14.62 -11.47 -24.71
C HIS A 406 -15.80 -11.57 -25.68
N THR A 407 -16.97 -11.12 -25.25
CA THR A 407 -18.19 -11.06 -26.05
C THR A 407 -18.63 -9.60 -26.13
N VAL A 408 -18.35 -8.95 -27.25
CA VAL A 408 -18.81 -7.57 -27.51
C VAL A 408 -20.34 -7.58 -27.60
N LEU A 409 -20.99 -6.76 -26.78
CA LEU A 409 -22.43 -6.57 -26.82
C LEU A 409 -22.73 -5.56 -27.91
N GLY A 410 -23.31 -6.00 -29.03
CA GLY A 410 -23.66 -5.15 -30.17
C GLY A 410 -24.91 -4.29 -29.92
N PRO A 411 -25.33 -3.51 -30.94
CA PRO A 411 -26.57 -2.71 -30.90
C PRO A 411 -27.85 -3.56 -30.74
N ASP A 412 -27.79 -4.84 -31.09
CA ASP A 412 -28.85 -5.83 -30.94
C ASP A 412 -29.08 -6.24 -29.47
N ARG A 413 -28.00 -6.35 -28.68
CA ARG A 413 -28.06 -6.71 -27.26
C ARG A 413 -28.16 -5.50 -26.34
N VAL A 414 -27.45 -4.43 -26.66
CA VAL A 414 -27.50 -3.15 -25.92
C VAL A 414 -27.76 -2.03 -26.93
N PRO A 415 -29.04 -1.65 -27.11
CA PRO A 415 -29.45 -0.67 -28.11
C PRO A 415 -28.75 0.69 -27.95
N PRO A 416 -28.57 1.47 -29.03
CA PRO A 416 -27.96 2.80 -28.96
C PRO A 416 -28.65 3.74 -27.95
N ALA A 417 -29.97 3.62 -27.80
CA ALA A 417 -30.73 4.39 -26.81
C ALA A 417 -30.34 4.02 -25.36
N ALA A 418 -30.07 2.75 -25.07
CA ALA A 418 -29.63 2.31 -23.74
C ALA A 418 -28.23 2.85 -23.40
N ARG A 419 -27.32 2.87 -24.39
CA ARG A 419 -25.97 3.45 -24.23
C ARG A 419 -26.03 4.95 -23.94
N ARG A 420 -26.85 5.69 -24.70
CA ARG A 420 -27.07 7.12 -24.46
C ARG A 420 -27.66 7.38 -23.07
N ARG A 421 -28.68 6.61 -22.65
CA ARG A 421 -29.26 6.76 -21.31
C ARG A 421 -28.23 6.52 -20.20
N LEU A 422 -27.33 5.54 -20.37
CA LEU A 422 -26.22 5.31 -19.43
C LEU A 422 -25.30 6.54 -19.36
N GLU A 423 -24.87 7.05 -20.52
CA GLU A 423 -24.04 8.27 -20.59
C GLU A 423 -24.76 9.47 -19.97
N GLU A 424 -26.04 9.67 -20.23
CA GLU A 424 -26.84 10.81 -19.75
C GLU A 424 -27.16 10.74 -18.25
N SER A 425 -27.10 9.57 -17.62
CA SER A 425 -27.47 9.38 -16.21
C SER A 425 -26.28 9.19 -15.27
N LEU A 426 -25.15 8.68 -15.78
CA LEU A 426 -23.97 8.35 -14.98
C LEU A 426 -23.02 9.54 -14.87
N VAL A 427 -22.72 9.95 -13.63
CA VAL A 427 -21.64 10.89 -13.31
C VAL A 427 -20.43 10.12 -12.81
N LEU A 428 -19.34 10.15 -13.58
CA LEU A 428 -18.08 9.48 -13.25
C LEU A 428 -17.15 10.46 -12.50
N VAL A 429 -16.60 10.02 -11.36
CA VAL A 429 -15.77 10.89 -10.49
C VAL A 429 -14.53 10.17 -9.96
N HIS A 430 -13.53 10.98 -9.61
CA HIS A 430 -12.33 10.61 -8.86
C HIS A 430 -12.31 11.37 -7.53
N GLY A 431 -12.32 10.67 -6.39
CA GLY A 431 -12.37 11.30 -5.05
C GLY A 431 -11.05 11.94 -4.59
N GLY A 432 -9.98 11.74 -5.35
CA GLY A 432 -8.65 12.32 -5.09
C GLY A 432 -7.76 11.43 -4.20
N MET A 433 -8.23 10.25 -3.81
CA MET A 433 -7.48 9.29 -3.01
C MET A 433 -6.66 8.34 -3.89
N ALA A 434 -5.42 8.06 -3.50
CA ALA A 434 -4.61 7.01 -4.10
C ALA A 434 -4.42 5.89 -3.07
N GLN A 435 -4.75 4.65 -3.44
CA GLN A 435 -4.69 3.50 -2.51
C GLN A 435 -4.05 2.29 -3.17
N ASN A 436 -3.15 1.62 -2.45
CA ASN A 436 -2.56 0.37 -2.86
C ASN A 436 -3.56 -0.78 -2.73
N VAL A 437 -3.91 -1.41 -3.86
CA VAL A 437 -4.85 -2.54 -3.92
C VAL A 437 -4.16 -3.90 -3.89
N GLY A 438 -2.83 -3.96 -3.93
CA GLY A 438 -2.07 -5.22 -3.90
C GLY A 438 -2.50 -6.15 -2.75
N PRO A 439 -2.48 -5.68 -1.48
CA PRO A 439 -2.91 -6.50 -0.35
C PRO A 439 -4.38 -6.96 -0.43
N VAL A 440 -5.24 -6.16 -1.09
CA VAL A 440 -6.65 -6.52 -1.28
C VAL A 440 -6.79 -7.67 -2.28
N LEU A 441 -5.98 -7.70 -3.35
CA LEU A 441 -5.96 -8.81 -4.31
C LEU A 441 -5.63 -10.12 -3.58
N GLU A 442 -4.61 -10.11 -2.74
CA GLU A 442 -4.18 -11.28 -1.96
C GLU A 442 -5.27 -11.73 -0.98
N MET A 443 -5.88 -10.80 -0.25
CA MET A 443 -6.99 -11.08 0.67
C MET A 443 -8.19 -11.71 -0.04
N VAL A 444 -8.62 -11.16 -1.19
CA VAL A 444 -9.76 -11.71 -1.96
C VAL A 444 -9.42 -13.09 -2.51
N THR A 445 -8.16 -13.30 -2.93
CA THR A 445 -7.64 -14.62 -3.34
C THR A 445 -7.87 -15.66 -2.25
N GLU A 446 -7.41 -15.33 -1.05
CA GLU A 446 -7.40 -16.22 0.10
C GLU A 446 -8.82 -16.61 0.50
N LYS A 447 -9.66 -15.61 0.83
CA LYS A 447 -11.06 -15.82 1.26
C LYS A 447 -11.84 -16.69 0.31
N TYR A 448 -11.60 -16.49 -0.99
CA TYR A 448 -12.23 -17.30 -1.99
C TYR A 448 -11.75 -18.74 -1.99
N LEU A 449 -10.44 -19.01 -1.99
CA LEU A 449 -9.91 -20.37 -2.04
C LEU A 449 -10.24 -21.17 -0.76
N LEU A 450 -10.42 -20.47 0.36
CA LEU A 450 -10.92 -21.00 1.63
C LEU A 450 -12.43 -21.26 1.65
N ARG A 451 -13.19 -20.66 0.72
CA ARG A 451 -14.64 -20.65 0.69
C ARG A 451 -15.22 -20.12 2.01
N ASP A 452 -14.63 -19.05 2.55
CA ASP A 452 -15.08 -18.44 3.81
C ASP A 452 -16.59 -18.15 3.75
N GLU A 453 -17.31 -18.52 4.81
CA GLU A 453 -18.76 -18.75 4.77
C GLU A 453 -19.55 -17.49 4.33
N ARG A 454 -19.22 -16.34 4.93
CA ARG A 454 -19.89 -15.05 4.63
C ARG A 454 -19.53 -14.56 3.24
N GLU A 455 -18.25 -14.61 2.90
CA GLU A 455 -17.71 -14.10 1.64
C GLU A 455 -18.09 -14.96 0.43
N TRP A 456 -18.21 -16.28 0.62
CA TRP A 456 -18.69 -17.18 -0.41
C TRP A 456 -20.18 -16.95 -0.70
N SER A 457 -21.01 -16.81 0.34
CA SER A 457 -22.43 -16.48 0.18
C SER A 457 -22.61 -15.13 -0.52
N ALA A 458 -21.90 -14.10 -0.07
CA ALA A 458 -21.85 -12.78 -0.71
C ALA A 458 -21.47 -12.89 -2.20
N ARG A 459 -20.50 -13.74 -2.55
CA ARG A 459 -20.09 -13.91 -3.95
C ARG A 459 -21.20 -14.54 -4.80
N GLN A 460 -21.97 -15.49 -4.27
CA GLN A 460 -23.12 -16.04 -5.00
C GLN A 460 -24.22 -14.98 -5.21
N GLU A 461 -24.47 -14.15 -4.20
CA GLU A 461 -25.41 -13.03 -4.30
C GLU A 461 -24.95 -12.02 -5.38
N ALA A 462 -23.66 -11.69 -5.42
CA ALA A 462 -23.08 -10.79 -6.42
C ALA A 462 -23.26 -11.28 -7.86
N LEU A 463 -23.27 -12.60 -8.09
CA LEU A 463 -23.56 -13.19 -9.41
C LEU A 463 -25.02 -12.96 -9.81
N GLY A 464 -25.95 -12.97 -8.86
CA GLY A 464 -27.35 -12.58 -9.11
C GLY A 464 -27.46 -11.11 -9.52
N TYR A 465 -26.81 -10.20 -8.79
CA TYR A 465 -26.76 -8.78 -9.16
C TYR A 465 -26.08 -8.54 -10.50
N PHE A 466 -25.07 -9.34 -10.87
CA PHE A 466 -24.46 -9.27 -12.19
C PHE A 466 -25.49 -9.53 -13.30
N ASP A 467 -26.30 -10.59 -13.16
CA ASP A 467 -27.31 -10.95 -14.15
C ASP A 467 -28.43 -9.89 -14.24
N GLU A 468 -28.81 -9.28 -13.11
CA GLU A 468 -29.70 -8.11 -13.05
C GLU A 468 -29.11 -6.93 -13.82
N ILE A 469 -27.87 -6.52 -13.52
CA ILE A 469 -27.20 -5.38 -14.15
C ILE A 469 -27.10 -5.56 -15.68
N VAL A 470 -26.73 -6.75 -16.15
CA VAL A 470 -26.66 -7.05 -17.59
C VAL A 470 -28.04 -6.93 -18.24
N THR A 471 -29.08 -7.43 -17.58
CA THR A 471 -30.46 -7.39 -18.07
C THR A 471 -31.00 -5.96 -18.13
N ASP A 472 -30.79 -5.18 -17.08
CA ASP A 472 -31.25 -3.80 -16.98
C ASP A 472 -30.52 -2.90 -17.97
N LEU A 473 -29.22 -3.12 -18.18
CA LEU A 473 -28.46 -2.43 -19.23
C LEU A 473 -29.00 -2.75 -20.63
N ALA A 474 -29.32 -4.01 -20.92
CA ALA A 474 -29.88 -4.42 -22.21
C ALA A 474 -31.25 -3.77 -22.49
N ARG A 475 -32.08 -3.63 -21.45
CA ARG A 475 -33.36 -2.90 -21.51
C ARG A 475 -33.15 -1.37 -21.52
N GLY A 476 -31.98 -0.93 -21.10
CA GLY A 476 -31.63 0.46 -20.81
C GLY A 476 -32.45 1.06 -19.67
N ASP A 477 -32.84 0.27 -18.68
CA ASP A 477 -33.42 0.73 -17.43
C ASP A 477 -32.28 1.12 -16.46
N VAL A 478 -31.79 2.34 -16.62
CA VAL A 478 -30.63 2.83 -15.86
C VAL A 478 -30.98 3.04 -14.37
N ARG A 479 -32.26 3.22 -14.04
CA ARG A 479 -32.71 3.34 -12.66
C ARG A 479 -32.62 2.00 -11.93
N ALA A 480 -33.12 0.93 -12.56
CA ALA A 480 -32.99 -0.42 -12.02
C ALA A 480 -31.52 -0.84 -11.93
N LEU A 481 -30.71 -0.53 -12.95
CA LEU A 481 -29.26 -0.73 -12.94
C LEU A 481 -28.60 -0.06 -11.72
N GLY A 482 -28.93 1.21 -11.45
CA GLY A 482 -28.39 1.92 -10.29
C GLY A 482 -28.79 1.32 -8.94
N ALA A 483 -30.01 0.81 -8.83
CA ALA A 483 -30.46 0.09 -7.64
C ALA A 483 -29.67 -1.22 -7.44
N ALA A 484 -29.45 -1.99 -8.50
CA ALA A 484 -28.68 -3.23 -8.46
C ALA A 484 -27.21 -2.98 -8.09
N THR A 485 -26.54 -1.98 -8.69
CA THR A 485 -25.16 -1.64 -8.33
C THR A 485 -25.03 -1.17 -6.88
N THR A 486 -26.02 -0.43 -6.37
CA THR A 486 -26.04 0.03 -4.98
C THR A 486 -26.16 -1.14 -4.00
N ARG A 487 -27.05 -2.10 -4.28
CA ARG A 487 -27.20 -3.30 -3.44
C ARG A 487 -25.94 -4.17 -3.47
N ASN A 488 -25.35 -4.36 -4.64
CA ASN A 488 -24.09 -5.09 -4.77
C ASN A 488 -22.96 -4.42 -3.96
N PHE A 489 -22.88 -3.08 -3.99
CA PHE A 489 -21.93 -2.31 -3.18
C PHE A 489 -22.19 -2.46 -1.68
N ALA A 490 -23.42 -2.21 -1.23
CA ALA A 490 -23.76 -2.20 0.19
C ALA A 490 -23.75 -3.59 0.86
N GLY A 491 -23.94 -4.66 0.08
CA GLY A 491 -23.93 -6.04 0.56
C GLY A 491 -22.65 -6.79 0.18
N PRO A 492 -22.64 -7.54 -0.95
CA PRO A 492 -21.54 -8.43 -1.29
C PRO A 492 -20.14 -7.81 -1.31
N LEU A 493 -19.99 -6.61 -1.89
CA LEU A 493 -18.69 -5.98 -2.04
C LEU A 493 -18.07 -5.62 -0.68
N GLN A 494 -18.84 -4.98 0.20
CA GLN A 494 -18.37 -4.64 1.55
C GLN A 494 -18.16 -5.88 2.44
N THR A 495 -18.90 -6.97 2.21
CA THR A 495 -18.71 -8.23 2.93
C THR A 495 -17.37 -8.87 2.60
N ILE A 496 -17.01 -8.93 1.32
CA ILE A 496 -15.77 -9.57 0.85
C ILE A 496 -14.55 -8.68 1.11
N ILE A 497 -14.71 -7.37 0.89
CA ILE A 497 -13.65 -6.38 0.95
C ILE A 497 -14.02 -5.36 2.03
N PRO A 498 -13.54 -5.52 3.28
CA PRO A 498 -13.82 -4.57 4.36
C PRO A 498 -13.43 -3.12 4.01
N ALA A 499 -12.43 -2.95 3.16
CA ALA A 499 -11.95 -1.65 2.69
C ALA A 499 -12.59 -1.17 1.37
N ALA A 500 -13.66 -1.82 0.90
CA ALA A 500 -14.38 -1.41 -0.32
C ALA A 500 -14.93 0.01 -0.19
N THR A 501 -15.27 0.42 1.03
CA THR A 501 -15.77 1.74 1.37
C THR A 501 -14.88 2.42 2.41
N ASN A 502 -15.09 3.71 2.60
CA ASN A 502 -14.44 4.52 3.64
C ASN A 502 -15.35 5.68 4.06
N ALA A 503 -14.98 6.38 5.12
CA ALA A 503 -15.79 7.49 5.65
C ALA A 503 -16.05 8.62 4.63
N PHE A 504 -15.12 8.89 3.70
CA PHE A 504 -15.30 9.89 2.64
C PHE A 504 -16.39 9.45 1.64
N THR A 505 -16.34 8.18 1.21
CA THR A 505 -17.27 7.62 0.23
C THR A 505 -18.68 7.55 0.80
N GLU A 506 -18.84 7.04 2.02
CA GLU A 506 -20.16 6.97 2.69
C GLU A 506 -20.76 8.38 2.86
N ALA A 507 -19.97 9.35 3.32
CA ALA A 507 -20.44 10.72 3.49
C ALA A 507 -20.88 11.36 2.16
N LEU A 508 -20.17 11.07 1.06
CA LEU A 508 -20.50 11.57 -0.27
C LEU A 508 -21.80 10.93 -0.81
N ILE A 509 -22.00 9.62 -0.59
CA ILE A 509 -23.24 8.91 -0.94
C ILE A 509 -24.42 9.50 -0.17
N ASP A 510 -24.27 9.68 1.15
CA ASP A 510 -25.32 10.25 1.99
C ASP A 510 -25.67 11.68 1.59
N ALA A 511 -24.67 12.53 1.34
CA ALA A 511 -24.88 13.91 0.88
C ALA A 511 -25.59 13.96 -0.49
N THR A 512 -25.22 13.07 -1.41
CA THR A 512 -25.86 12.99 -2.73
C THR A 512 -27.31 12.52 -2.62
N ARG A 513 -27.56 11.49 -1.80
CA ARG A 513 -28.92 11.00 -1.53
C ARG A 513 -29.79 12.09 -0.91
N ALA A 514 -29.26 12.84 0.05
CA ALA A 514 -29.97 13.95 0.67
C ALA A 514 -30.29 15.07 -0.33
N ARG A 515 -29.39 15.34 -1.28
CA ARG A 515 -29.54 16.43 -2.26
C ARG A 515 -30.52 16.14 -3.40
N PHE A 516 -30.58 14.89 -3.87
CA PHE A 516 -31.34 14.51 -5.06
C PHE A 516 -32.56 13.62 -4.77
N GLY A 517 -32.68 13.05 -3.56
CA GLY A 517 -33.84 12.26 -3.16
C GLY A 517 -34.15 11.14 -4.15
N GLY A 518 -35.37 11.14 -4.70
CA GLY A 518 -35.83 10.14 -5.68
C GLY A 518 -35.11 10.18 -7.04
N ASP A 519 -34.42 11.28 -7.35
CA ASP A 519 -33.64 11.45 -8.58
C ASP A 519 -32.23 10.86 -8.46
N PHE A 520 -31.79 10.48 -7.26
CA PHE A 520 -30.60 9.66 -7.07
C PHE A 520 -30.96 8.19 -7.22
N TRP A 521 -30.58 7.59 -8.35
CA TRP A 521 -30.94 6.22 -8.70
C TRP A 521 -29.96 5.18 -8.17
N GLY A 522 -28.70 5.56 -7.92
CA GLY A 522 -27.78 4.65 -7.26
C GLY A 522 -26.32 5.07 -7.25
N PHE A 523 -25.55 4.33 -6.46
CA PHE A 523 -24.09 4.39 -6.41
C PHE A 523 -23.49 3.18 -7.14
N TRP A 524 -22.34 3.40 -7.75
CA TRP A 524 -21.54 2.36 -8.36
C TRP A 524 -20.06 2.63 -8.07
N MET A 525 -19.34 1.54 -7.80
CA MET A 525 -17.92 1.55 -7.46
C MET A 525 -17.14 0.93 -8.62
N LEU A 526 -16.12 1.62 -9.12
CA LEU A 526 -15.14 1.02 -10.05
C LEU A 526 -14.31 -0.04 -9.32
N GLY A 527 -13.92 -1.10 -10.04
CA GLY A 527 -13.09 -2.16 -9.47
C GLY A 527 -11.87 -1.65 -8.71
N GLY A 528 -11.74 -2.07 -7.44
CA GLY A 528 -10.73 -1.53 -6.53
C GLY A 528 -11.27 -1.25 -5.13
N MET A 529 -10.88 -0.09 -4.60
CA MET A 529 -11.35 0.51 -3.35
C MET A 529 -11.97 1.89 -3.67
N SER A 530 -13.02 2.28 -2.93
CA SER A 530 -13.73 3.54 -3.17
C SER A 530 -12.87 4.76 -2.79
N GLY A 531 -13.16 5.91 -3.38
CA GLY A 531 -12.39 7.15 -3.23
C GLY A 531 -11.36 7.42 -4.35
N GLY A 532 -11.02 6.39 -5.14
CA GLY A 532 -10.22 6.51 -6.38
C GLY A 532 -11.10 6.69 -7.62
N GLY A 533 -12.01 5.75 -7.90
CA GLY A 533 -12.96 5.84 -9.03
C GLY A 533 -14.36 5.42 -8.59
N MET A 534 -15.36 6.24 -8.88
CA MET A 534 -16.74 6.03 -8.44
C MET A 534 -17.71 6.59 -9.48
N GLY A 535 -18.96 6.13 -9.47
CA GLY A 535 -20.01 6.80 -10.21
C GLY A 535 -21.34 6.91 -9.47
N PHE A 536 -22.05 7.97 -9.80
CA PHE A 536 -23.32 8.35 -9.22
C PHE A 536 -24.34 8.39 -10.35
N ILE A 537 -25.38 7.57 -10.23
CA ILE A 537 -26.43 7.43 -11.23
C ILE A 537 -27.59 8.30 -10.77
N VAL A 538 -27.95 9.28 -11.60
CA VAL A 538 -29.03 10.23 -11.35
C VAL A 538 -29.98 10.28 -12.54
N ALA A 539 -31.15 10.88 -12.36
CA ALA A 539 -32.03 11.18 -13.48
C ALA A 539 -31.30 12.03 -14.55
N PRO A 540 -31.43 11.72 -15.86
CA PRO A 540 -30.71 12.39 -16.95
C PRO A 540 -30.73 13.91 -16.88
N GLU A 541 -31.90 14.49 -16.59
CA GLU A 541 -32.13 15.93 -16.47
C GLU A 541 -31.37 16.59 -15.31
N ARG A 542 -30.97 15.80 -14.30
CA ARG A 542 -30.21 16.27 -13.13
C ARG A 542 -28.70 16.10 -13.30
N LYS A 543 -28.21 15.41 -14.34
CA LYS A 543 -26.77 15.12 -14.51
C LYS A 543 -25.87 16.38 -14.45
N PRO A 544 -26.16 17.49 -15.15
CA PRO A 544 -25.32 18.68 -15.09
C PRO A 544 -25.24 19.29 -13.68
N GLU A 545 -26.36 19.30 -12.95
CA GLU A 545 -26.42 19.77 -11.55
C GLU A 545 -25.64 18.82 -10.62
N ALA A 546 -25.77 17.51 -10.83
CA ALA A 546 -25.04 16.50 -10.07
C ALA A 546 -23.52 16.59 -10.28
N GLN A 547 -23.04 16.85 -11.50
CA GLN A 547 -21.61 17.06 -11.77
C GLN A 547 -21.05 18.26 -10.98
N GLN A 548 -21.79 19.38 -10.95
CA GLN A 548 -21.38 20.57 -10.20
C GLN A 548 -21.41 20.32 -8.69
N PHE A 549 -22.48 19.70 -8.18
CA PHE A 549 -22.63 19.36 -6.77
C PHE A 549 -21.52 18.42 -6.29
N LEU A 550 -21.29 17.31 -7.00
CA LEU A 550 -20.30 16.30 -6.62
C LEU A 550 -18.89 16.88 -6.61
N ARG A 551 -18.54 17.75 -7.56
CA ARG A 551 -17.25 18.46 -7.54
C ARG A 551 -17.08 19.27 -6.26
N ALA A 552 -18.06 20.12 -5.94
CA ALA A 552 -18.01 20.98 -4.76
C ALA A 552 -17.99 20.17 -3.45
N GLU A 553 -18.85 19.15 -3.36
CA GLU A 553 -18.99 18.33 -2.16
C GLU A 553 -17.76 17.45 -1.90
N MET A 554 -17.17 16.86 -2.94
CA MET A 554 -15.90 16.14 -2.80
C MET A 554 -14.79 17.06 -2.31
N SER A 555 -14.66 18.28 -2.83
CA SER A 555 -13.65 19.24 -2.34
C SER A 555 -13.91 19.66 -0.89
N ARG A 556 -15.18 19.84 -0.50
CA ARG A 556 -15.56 20.14 0.90
C ARG A 556 -15.19 18.98 1.84
N LEU A 557 -15.56 17.75 1.48
CA LEU A 557 -15.26 16.54 2.27
C LEU A 557 -13.77 16.25 2.33
N ARG A 558 -13.03 16.42 1.22
CA ARG A 558 -11.56 16.34 1.21
C ARG A 558 -10.98 17.33 2.20
N SER A 559 -11.40 18.59 2.16
CA SER A 559 -10.90 19.62 3.09
C SER A 559 -11.17 19.25 4.55
N ALA A 560 -12.34 18.67 4.85
CA ALA A 560 -12.70 18.21 6.19
C ALA A 560 -11.90 16.97 6.66
N LEU A 561 -11.51 16.08 5.73
CA LEU A 561 -10.86 14.80 6.03
C LEU A 561 -9.36 14.78 5.70
N ARG A 562 -8.77 15.85 5.17
CA ARG A 562 -7.37 15.89 4.70
C ARG A 562 -6.32 15.56 5.77
N THR A 563 -6.66 15.74 7.05
CA THR A 563 -5.79 15.40 8.18
C THR A 563 -6.00 13.97 8.67
N SER A 564 -7.05 13.28 8.21
CA SER A 564 -7.47 11.95 8.66
C SER A 564 -7.30 10.88 7.58
N LEU A 565 -7.46 11.25 6.31
CA LEU A 565 -7.37 10.37 5.13
C LEU A 565 -6.39 10.93 4.09
N PRO A 566 -5.60 10.08 3.43
CA PRO A 566 -4.64 10.52 2.42
C PRO A 566 -5.35 10.88 1.11
N PHE A 567 -5.23 12.14 0.69
CA PHE A 567 -5.61 12.60 -0.65
C PHE A 567 -4.34 12.96 -1.44
N ALA A 568 -4.22 12.39 -2.63
CA ALA A 568 -3.09 12.62 -3.53
C ALA A 568 -3.29 13.86 -4.41
N MET A 569 -4.55 14.23 -4.68
CA MET A 569 -4.89 15.32 -5.60
C MET A 569 -6.23 15.96 -5.24
N GLU A 570 -6.64 16.99 -5.98
CA GLU A 570 -8.02 17.47 -5.97
C GLU A 570 -8.98 16.45 -6.60
N PRO A 571 -10.21 16.30 -6.09
CA PRO A 571 -11.22 15.47 -6.71
C PRO A 571 -11.58 15.97 -8.11
N VAL A 572 -11.91 15.03 -9.00
CA VAL A 572 -12.21 15.32 -10.41
C VAL A 572 -13.56 14.72 -10.80
N VAL A 573 -14.28 15.44 -11.66
CA VAL A 573 -15.47 14.92 -12.34
C VAL A 573 -15.11 14.75 -13.81
N TYR A 574 -15.43 13.59 -14.37
CA TYR A 574 -15.15 13.27 -15.76
C TYR A 574 -16.40 13.42 -16.63
N ASP A 575 -16.17 13.89 -17.85
CA ASP A 575 -17.05 13.63 -18.97
C ASP A 575 -16.53 12.38 -19.69
N PHE A 576 -17.43 11.49 -20.08
CA PHE A 576 -17.07 10.26 -20.78
C PHE A 576 -18.04 9.96 -21.91
N ALA A 577 -17.58 9.18 -22.89
CA ALA A 577 -18.38 8.63 -23.97
C ALA A 577 -18.01 7.17 -24.22
N VAL A 578 -18.96 6.32 -24.59
CA VAL A 578 -18.67 4.92 -24.94
C VAL A 578 -17.91 4.87 -26.27
N ASN A 579 -16.68 4.35 -26.23
CA ASN A 579 -15.83 4.21 -27.40
C ASN A 579 -16.27 3.00 -28.23
N ALA A 580 -16.59 3.20 -29.51
CA ALA A 580 -17.12 2.17 -30.39
C ALA A 580 -16.04 1.31 -31.08
N ASP A 581 -14.76 1.72 -31.01
CA ASP A 581 -13.71 1.19 -31.88
C ASP A 581 -12.69 0.32 -31.11
N GLY A 582 -12.51 0.57 -29.81
CA GLY A 582 -11.42 -0.01 -29.03
C GLY A 582 -10.07 0.61 -29.42
N THR A 583 -9.01 -0.18 -29.38
CA THR A 583 -7.69 0.30 -29.82
C THR A 583 -7.62 0.45 -31.34
N THR A 584 -7.11 1.59 -31.81
CA THR A 584 -7.01 1.90 -33.24
C THR A 584 -5.68 2.57 -33.59
N ALA A 585 -5.16 2.27 -34.78
CA ALA A 585 -3.93 2.87 -35.29
C ALA A 585 -4.16 3.74 -36.54
N ALA A 586 -3.33 4.77 -36.70
CA ALA A 586 -3.24 5.56 -37.92
C ALA A 586 -1.76 5.81 -38.28
N LEU A 587 -1.42 5.59 -39.55
CA LEU A 587 -0.12 5.98 -40.10
C LEU A 587 -0.16 7.48 -40.45
N LEU A 588 0.68 8.26 -39.78
CA LEU A 588 0.84 9.68 -40.03
C LEU A 588 1.95 9.86 -41.09
N PRO A 589 1.67 10.54 -42.23
CA PRO A 589 2.64 10.72 -43.29
C PRO A 589 3.92 11.43 -42.82
N ALA A 590 5.04 11.08 -43.45
CA ALA A 590 6.33 11.70 -43.21
C ALA A 590 6.27 13.23 -43.41
N GLY A 591 6.53 13.99 -42.35
CA GLY A 591 6.75 15.43 -42.41
C GLY A 591 5.53 16.35 -42.31
N ASP A 592 4.31 15.81 -42.35
CA ASP A 592 3.06 16.58 -42.24
C ASP A 592 2.54 16.69 -40.80
N THR A 593 2.93 15.78 -39.91
CA THR A 593 2.42 15.73 -38.53
C THR A 593 3.54 15.85 -37.51
N LEU A 594 3.40 16.79 -36.58
CA LEU A 594 4.28 16.95 -35.42
C LEU A 594 3.80 16.06 -34.27
N LEU A 595 4.74 15.63 -33.41
CA LEU A 595 4.39 14.95 -32.16
C LEU A 595 3.65 15.90 -31.20
N PRO A 596 3.00 15.39 -30.13
CA PRO A 596 2.26 16.23 -29.20
C PRO A 596 3.11 17.35 -28.57
N ARG A 597 2.50 18.50 -28.26
CA ARG A 597 3.17 19.67 -27.68
C ARG A 597 4.09 19.33 -26.50
N GLY A 598 3.61 18.49 -25.57
CA GLY A 598 4.36 18.08 -24.38
C GLY A 598 5.67 17.36 -24.70
N TYR A 599 5.72 16.58 -25.78
CA TYR A 599 6.96 15.94 -26.23
C TYR A 599 8.04 16.97 -26.58
N TYR A 600 7.68 18.03 -27.32
CA TYR A 600 8.63 19.09 -27.68
C TYR A 600 9.02 19.96 -26.48
N ALA A 601 8.09 20.23 -25.56
CA ALA A 601 8.39 20.95 -24.32
C ALA A 601 9.43 20.21 -23.45
N LEU A 602 9.47 18.87 -23.53
CA LEU A 602 10.43 18.01 -22.85
C LEU A 602 11.78 17.93 -23.58
N LEU A 603 11.78 17.63 -24.89
CA LEU A 603 13.02 17.31 -25.60
C LEU A 603 13.75 18.51 -26.19
N VAL A 604 13.05 19.57 -26.63
CA VAL A 604 13.72 20.73 -27.25
C VAL A 604 14.74 21.41 -26.33
N PRO A 605 14.48 21.63 -25.02
CA PRO A 605 15.49 22.16 -24.11
C PRO A 605 16.72 21.28 -23.95
N ARG A 606 16.60 19.96 -24.18
CA ARG A 606 17.76 19.04 -24.18
C ARG A 606 18.58 19.23 -25.45
N TRP A 607 17.92 19.24 -26.60
CA TRP A 607 18.59 19.41 -27.89
C TRP A 607 19.29 20.77 -28.03
N LEU A 608 18.70 21.84 -27.49
CA LEU A 608 19.30 23.18 -27.53
C LEU A 608 20.54 23.33 -26.63
N ARG A 609 20.78 22.40 -25.70
CA ARG A 609 22.00 22.35 -24.87
C ARG A 609 23.14 21.55 -25.52
N GLU A 610 22.86 20.80 -26.58
CA GLU A 610 23.86 20.05 -27.34
C GLU A 610 24.64 20.97 -28.30
N ASP A 611 25.83 20.54 -28.74
CA ASP A 611 26.54 21.25 -29.81
C ASP A 611 25.67 21.25 -31.08
N PRO A 612 25.32 22.41 -31.67
CA PRO A 612 24.51 22.47 -32.89
C PRO A 612 25.07 21.63 -34.05
N ARG A 613 26.39 21.37 -34.06
CA ARG A 613 27.06 20.52 -35.04
C ARG A 613 26.85 19.03 -34.80
N SER A 614 26.58 18.58 -33.57
CA SER A 614 26.31 17.18 -33.24
C SER A 614 24.85 16.76 -33.43
N ILE A 615 23.93 17.72 -33.64
CA ILE A 615 22.51 17.42 -33.86
C ILE A 615 22.31 16.70 -35.22
N PRO A 616 21.59 15.57 -35.28
CA PRO A 616 21.27 14.90 -36.54
C PRO A 616 20.48 15.78 -37.53
N ALA A 617 20.63 15.54 -38.84
CA ALA A 617 19.99 16.35 -39.88
C ALA A 617 18.45 16.28 -39.84
N THR A 618 17.90 15.11 -39.51
CA THR A 618 16.45 14.90 -39.33
C THR A 618 15.90 15.72 -38.17
N ARG A 619 16.64 15.79 -37.04
CA ARG A 619 16.27 16.53 -35.84
C ARG A 619 16.32 18.04 -36.09
N ARG A 620 17.30 18.54 -36.84
CA ARG A 620 17.31 19.94 -37.32
C ARG A 620 16.09 20.24 -38.19
N ALA A 621 15.77 19.38 -39.15
CA ALA A 621 14.58 19.55 -39.98
C ALA A 621 13.27 19.50 -39.17
N GLU A 622 13.22 18.71 -38.10
CA GLU A 622 12.11 18.68 -37.14
C GLU A 622 11.99 19.99 -36.35
N LEU A 623 13.10 20.54 -35.82
CA LEU A 623 13.14 21.85 -35.16
C LEU A 623 12.67 22.98 -36.08
N ASP A 624 13.09 22.97 -37.34
CA ASP A 624 12.67 23.96 -38.33
C ASP A 624 11.16 23.89 -38.61
N ARG A 625 10.60 22.67 -38.72
CA ARG A 625 9.16 22.46 -38.85
C ARG A 625 8.42 22.94 -37.61
N LEU A 626 8.90 22.60 -36.43
CA LEU A 626 8.33 23.05 -35.16
C LEU A 626 8.32 24.58 -35.09
N GLY A 627 9.42 25.25 -35.43
CA GLY A 627 9.50 26.70 -35.46
C GLY A 627 8.55 27.35 -36.47
N ARG A 628 8.30 26.71 -37.63
CA ARG A 628 7.27 27.15 -38.58
C ARG A 628 5.85 26.95 -38.03
N ALA A 629 5.58 25.81 -37.41
CA ALA A 629 4.27 25.45 -36.88
C ALA A 629 3.89 26.26 -35.63
N ALA A 630 4.84 26.52 -34.72
CA ALA A 630 4.62 27.31 -33.51
C ALA A 630 4.17 28.77 -33.81
N ARG A 631 4.46 29.27 -35.02
CA ARG A 631 4.02 30.60 -35.48
C ARG A 631 2.64 30.63 -36.12
N ARG A 632 2.03 29.46 -36.41
CA ARG A 632 0.81 29.34 -37.23
C ARG A 632 -0.26 28.42 -36.64
N SER A 633 0.11 27.50 -35.75
CA SER A 633 -0.78 26.50 -35.16
C SER A 633 -1.27 26.93 -33.79
N ALA A 634 -2.58 26.92 -33.58
CA ALA A 634 -3.21 27.16 -32.29
C ALA A 634 -2.77 26.11 -31.24
N ASP A 635 -2.55 24.85 -31.65
CA ASP A 635 -2.20 23.73 -30.76
C ASP A 635 -0.80 23.84 -30.16
N LEU A 636 0.07 24.69 -30.73
CA LEU A 636 1.44 24.94 -30.28
C LEU A 636 1.61 26.35 -29.69
N SER A 637 0.52 27.09 -29.50
CA SER A 637 0.55 28.42 -28.87
C SER A 637 1.15 28.36 -27.46
N GLY A 638 1.99 29.34 -27.12
CA GLY A 638 2.70 29.41 -25.82
C GLY A 638 3.85 28.40 -25.64
N LEU A 639 4.17 27.58 -26.66
CA LEU A 639 5.32 26.65 -26.58
C LEU A 639 6.64 27.40 -26.43
N VAL A 640 6.85 28.47 -27.21
CA VAL A 640 8.10 29.25 -27.18
C VAL A 640 8.33 29.86 -25.79
N GLU A 641 7.30 30.45 -25.17
CA GLU A 641 7.35 30.97 -23.80
C GLU A 641 7.73 29.86 -22.80
N SER A 642 7.08 28.69 -22.87
CA SER A 642 7.40 27.55 -22.01
C SER A 642 8.83 27.01 -22.17
N LEU A 643 9.42 27.14 -23.35
CA LEU A 643 10.82 26.76 -23.61
C LEU A 643 11.78 27.76 -22.98
N PHE A 644 11.50 29.08 -23.06
CA PHE A 644 12.31 30.11 -22.41
C PHE A 644 12.29 30.00 -20.88
N ASP A 645 11.11 29.76 -20.29
CA ASP A 645 10.96 29.58 -18.84
C ASP A 645 11.75 28.37 -18.32
N ARG A 646 11.85 27.29 -19.11
CA ARG A 646 12.61 26.07 -18.77
C ARG A 646 14.12 26.19 -19.03
N MET A 647 14.55 27.07 -19.94
CA MET A 647 15.96 27.23 -20.32
C MET A 647 16.70 28.29 -19.48
N LEU A 648 15.99 29.29 -18.98
CA LEU A 648 16.56 30.31 -18.10
C LEU A 648 16.45 29.84 -16.65
N PRO A 649 17.55 29.86 -15.85
CA PRO A 649 17.43 29.64 -14.42
C PRO A 649 16.50 30.73 -13.88
N SER A 650 15.31 30.33 -13.43
CA SER A 650 14.51 31.21 -12.58
C SER A 650 15.42 31.63 -11.44
N ALA A 651 15.63 32.95 -11.26
CA ALA A 651 16.23 33.46 -10.04
C ALA A 651 15.51 32.73 -8.90
N PRO A 652 16.21 32.07 -7.96
CA PRO A 652 15.55 31.30 -6.93
C PRO A 652 14.55 32.26 -6.32
N THR A 653 13.26 32.03 -6.58
CA THR A 653 12.22 32.72 -5.86
C THR A 653 12.48 32.28 -4.45
N ALA A 654 13.10 33.18 -3.68
CA ALA A 654 13.13 33.15 -2.24
C ALA A 654 11.68 33.27 -1.78
N SER A 655 10.87 32.26 -2.07
CA SER A 655 9.72 31.94 -1.27
C SER A 655 10.31 31.65 0.11
N GLY A 656 9.80 32.34 1.13
CA GLY A 656 10.39 32.46 2.47
C GLY A 656 10.52 31.17 3.30
N ALA A 657 10.92 30.04 2.71
CA ALA A 657 11.09 28.75 3.35
C ALA A 657 12.12 28.77 4.49
N GLY A 658 13.23 29.51 4.32
CA GLY A 658 14.23 29.68 5.38
C GLY A 658 13.70 30.42 6.62
N GLY A 659 12.79 31.38 6.42
CA GLY A 659 12.13 32.10 7.51
C GLY A 659 11.04 31.27 8.22
N ASN A 660 10.34 30.42 7.48
CA ASN A 660 9.27 29.57 8.02
C ASN A 660 9.81 28.39 8.84
N LEU A 661 10.86 27.69 8.37
CA LEU A 661 11.38 26.51 9.07
C LEU A 661 11.95 26.83 10.46
N ALA A 662 12.73 27.90 10.59
CA ALA A 662 13.30 28.31 11.87
C ALA A 662 12.22 28.68 12.90
N ALA A 663 11.16 29.37 12.46
CA ALA A 663 10.02 29.72 13.30
C ALA A 663 9.26 28.46 13.76
N VAL A 664 9.03 27.50 12.86
CA VAL A 664 8.37 26.22 13.19
C VAL A 664 9.22 25.40 14.18
N LEU A 665 10.54 25.35 14.02
CA LEU A 665 11.44 24.66 14.96
C LEU A 665 11.35 25.29 16.36
N ALA A 666 11.47 26.63 16.45
CA ALA A 666 11.39 27.34 17.73
C ALA A 666 10.03 27.13 18.43
N ALA A 667 8.92 27.19 17.68
CA ALA A 667 7.58 26.99 18.21
C ALA A 667 7.32 25.58 18.77
N ASN A 668 8.11 24.58 18.34
CA ASN A 668 7.94 23.17 18.73
C ASN A 668 9.04 22.67 19.68
N GLY A 669 9.77 23.58 20.33
CA GLY A 669 10.78 23.23 21.35
C GLY A 669 12.04 22.60 20.77
N PHE A 670 12.50 23.06 19.60
CA PHE A 670 13.78 22.63 19.03
C PHE A 670 14.95 23.13 19.88
N ASP A 671 15.76 22.19 20.36
CA ASP A 671 17.02 22.48 21.05
C ASP A 671 18.18 22.46 20.05
N ARG A 672 18.63 23.66 19.65
CA ARG A 672 19.74 23.84 18.71
C ARG A 672 21.05 23.25 19.25
N GLU A 673 21.34 23.40 20.53
CA GLU A 673 22.59 22.91 21.09
C GLU A 673 22.61 21.39 21.15
N ALA A 674 21.50 20.76 21.54
CA ALA A 674 21.37 19.30 21.50
C ALA A 674 21.46 18.77 20.07
N HIS A 675 20.80 19.42 19.10
CA HIS A 675 20.89 19.05 17.68
C HIS A 675 22.31 19.10 17.15
N GLU A 676 23.05 20.18 17.44
CA GLU A 676 24.45 20.33 17.02
C GLU A 676 25.37 19.29 17.66
N ARG A 677 25.19 18.99 18.95
CA ARG A 677 25.93 17.90 19.63
C ARG A 677 25.65 16.54 18.97
N ILE A 678 24.39 16.21 18.72
CA ILE A 678 23.99 14.96 18.06
C ILE A 678 24.56 14.89 16.64
N ARG A 679 24.53 16.00 15.88
CA ARG A 679 25.10 16.07 14.53
C ARG A 679 26.61 15.87 14.55
N GLU A 680 27.31 16.44 15.52
CA GLU A 680 28.75 16.25 15.70
C GLU A 680 29.09 14.80 16.10
N ASP A 681 28.29 14.19 16.98
CA ASP A 681 28.39 12.77 17.35
C ASP A 681 28.18 11.86 16.14
N LEU A 682 27.16 12.16 15.31
CA LEU A 682 26.89 11.43 14.07
C LEU A 682 28.07 11.59 13.10
N ARG A 683 28.55 12.80 12.83
CA ARG A 683 29.69 12.99 11.90
C ARG A 683 30.96 12.28 12.36
N ARG A 684 31.25 12.30 13.66
CA ARG A 684 32.41 11.61 14.26
C ARG A 684 32.23 10.10 14.43
N GLY A 685 31.05 9.55 14.14
CA GLY A 685 30.77 8.12 14.26
C GLY A 685 30.62 7.62 15.71
N ARG A 686 30.34 8.52 16.66
CA ARG A 686 29.97 8.15 18.05
C ARG A 686 28.56 7.58 18.12
N ILE A 687 27.68 8.04 17.24
CA ILE A 687 26.35 7.47 16.99
C ILE A 687 26.19 7.19 15.50
N GLY A 688 25.27 6.30 15.16
CA GLY A 688 25.03 5.79 13.81
C GLY A 688 24.24 4.49 13.89
N LEU A 689 23.83 3.95 12.74
CA LEU A 689 23.01 2.74 12.73
C LEU A 689 23.74 1.55 13.36
N ALA A 690 25.04 1.39 13.08
CA ALA A 690 25.87 0.36 13.70
C ALA A 690 26.04 0.57 15.21
N GLN A 691 26.15 1.83 15.65
CA GLN A 691 26.34 2.19 17.06
C GLN A 691 25.06 2.08 17.90
N ASN A 692 23.90 1.89 17.27
CA ASN A 692 22.68 1.55 18.00
C ASN A 692 22.79 0.20 18.71
N ARG A 693 23.47 -0.77 18.08
CA ARG A 693 23.60 -2.14 18.57
C ARG A 693 24.48 -2.16 19.82
N LEU A 694 24.05 -2.93 20.82
CA LEU A 694 24.89 -3.23 21.98
C LEU A 694 26.15 -4.02 21.53
N PRO A 695 27.25 -3.96 22.31
CA PRO A 695 28.46 -4.70 21.96
C PRO A 695 28.19 -6.19 21.72
N GLY A 696 28.85 -6.80 20.74
CA GLY A 696 28.70 -8.23 20.44
C GLY A 696 29.11 -9.19 21.57
N SER A 697 29.75 -8.69 22.62
CA SER A 697 30.05 -9.43 23.86
C SER A 697 28.91 -9.41 24.88
N THR A 698 27.84 -8.66 24.62
CA THR A 698 26.67 -8.55 25.48
C THR A 698 25.91 -9.87 25.47
N VAL A 699 25.57 -10.40 26.65
CA VAL A 699 24.80 -11.64 26.76
C VAL A 699 23.32 -11.29 26.76
N VAL A 700 22.60 -11.75 25.74
CA VAL A 700 21.14 -11.60 25.61
C VAL A 700 20.48 -12.97 25.73
N GLU A 701 19.65 -13.11 26.75
CA GLU A 701 18.93 -14.34 27.07
C GLU A 701 17.43 -14.08 27.16
N ASP A 702 16.66 -15.15 26.96
CA ASP A 702 15.22 -15.13 27.24
C ASP A 702 14.97 -15.09 28.75
N VAL A 703 13.77 -14.66 29.14
CA VAL A 703 13.38 -14.61 30.55
C VAL A 703 13.13 -16.01 31.14
N HIS A 704 13.29 -16.13 32.45
CA HIS A 704 13.05 -17.35 33.22
C HIS A 704 11.64 -17.35 33.85
N PRO A 705 11.13 -18.53 34.24
CA PRO A 705 9.95 -18.61 35.10
C PRO A 705 10.13 -17.76 36.36
N GLY A 706 9.17 -16.88 36.65
CA GLY A 706 9.21 -15.96 37.80
C GLY A 706 9.62 -14.51 37.46
N ASP A 707 10.27 -14.26 36.31
CA ASP A 707 10.56 -12.89 35.86
C ASP A 707 9.32 -12.12 35.39
N VAL A 708 8.28 -12.87 35.00
CA VAL A 708 7.03 -12.34 34.47
C VAL A 708 5.84 -12.90 35.25
N THR A 709 4.80 -12.07 35.42
CA THR A 709 3.50 -12.52 35.90
C THR A 709 2.63 -12.89 34.70
N ASP A 710 2.09 -14.11 34.64
CA ASP A 710 1.19 -14.52 33.54
C ASP A 710 -0.27 -14.21 33.88
N ALA A 711 -0.84 -13.20 33.21
CA ALA A 711 -2.23 -12.77 33.39
C ALA A 711 -3.13 -13.19 32.21
N ARG A 712 -2.67 -14.08 31.31
CA ARG A 712 -3.45 -14.52 30.14
C ARG A 712 -4.76 -15.22 30.50
N ARG A 713 -4.83 -15.82 31.69
CA ARG A 713 -6.02 -16.50 32.24
C ARG A 713 -6.77 -15.65 33.28
N GLY A 714 -6.47 -14.36 33.37
CA GLY A 714 -6.93 -13.47 34.43
C GLY A 714 -5.93 -13.37 35.59
N THR A 715 -6.23 -12.48 36.54
CA THR A 715 -5.44 -12.24 37.76
C THR A 715 -6.16 -12.79 39.00
N GLY A 716 -5.52 -12.71 40.16
CA GLY A 716 -6.13 -13.12 41.43
C GLY A 716 -7.39 -12.30 41.78
N ALA A 717 -8.29 -12.90 42.56
CA ALA A 717 -9.51 -12.22 43.01
C ALA A 717 -9.20 -10.99 43.89
N GLU A 718 -8.14 -11.05 44.70
CA GLU A 718 -7.68 -9.93 45.53
C GLU A 718 -7.14 -8.77 44.70
N ASP A 719 -6.34 -9.05 43.66
CA ASP A 719 -5.88 -8.03 42.70
C ASP A 719 -7.08 -7.39 42.02
N THR A 720 -8.00 -8.20 41.51
CA THR A 720 -9.22 -7.69 40.88
C THR A 720 -10.02 -6.78 41.82
N ALA A 721 -10.20 -7.17 43.09
CA ALA A 721 -10.89 -6.35 44.08
C ALA A 721 -10.15 -5.02 44.35
N ARG A 722 -8.83 -5.06 44.48
CA ARG A 722 -7.97 -3.90 44.68
C ARG A 722 -8.07 -2.90 43.51
N GLY A 723 -7.97 -3.38 42.28
CA GLY A 723 -8.10 -2.50 41.12
C GLY A 723 -9.51 -1.97 40.92
N ARG A 724 -10.56 -2.75 41.22
CA ARG A 724 -11.94 -2.24 41.25
C ARG A 724 -12.11 -1.09 42.24
N HIS A 725 -11.50 -1.20 43.42
CA HIS A 725 -11.52 -0.14 44.41
C HIS A 725 -10.82 1.13 43.90
N ALA A 726 -9.61 1.01 43.36
CA ALA A 726 -8.87 2.14 42.80
C ALA A 726 -9.61 2.83 41.63
N LEU A 727 -10.27 2.06 40.76
CA LEU A 727 -11.11 2.59 39.68
C LEU A 727 -12.32 3.35 40.22
N ALA A 728 -13.05 2.78 41.19
CA ALA A 728 -14.20 3.43 41.81
C ALA A 728 -13.81 4.69 42.60
N ALA A 729 -12.61 4.71 43.19
CA ALA A 729 -12.05 5.89 43.87
C ALA A 729 -11.53 6.96 42.90
N GLY A 730 -11.47 6.68 41.59
CA GLY A 730 -11.01 7.62 40.58
C GLY A 730 -9.50 7.88 40.61
N GLU A 731 -8.71 6.90 41.04
CA GLU A 731 -7.25 7.01 41.23
C GLU A 731 -6.43 6.85 39.94
N VAL A 732 -7.08 6.67 38.78
CA VAL A 732 -6.42 6.30 37.53
C VAL A 732 -6.76 7.25 36.38
N ALA A 733 -5.76 7.57 35.56
CA ALA A 733 -5.93 8.25 34.28
C ALA A 733 -5.33 7.44 33.12
N VAL A 734 -5.85 7.66 31.92
CA VAL A 734 -5.35 7.04 30.68
C VAL A 734 -4.51 8.05 29.91
N VAL A 735 -3.35 7.62 29.42
CA VAL A 735 -2.47 8.39 28.55
C VAL A 735 -2.25 7.59 27.25
N THR A 736 -2.84 8.05 26.16
CA THR A 736 -2.69 7.43 24.85
C THR A 736 -1.65 8.18 24.02
N LEU A 737 -0.64 7.44 23.54
CA LEU A 737 0.47 7.98 22.76
C LEU A 737 0.05 8.23 21.30
N ALA A 738 -0.09 9.50 20.92
CA ALA A 738 -0.59 9.93 19.60
C ALA A 738 0.27 11.06 18.96
N ALA A 739 1.50 11.27 19.42
CA ALA A 739 2.40 12.27 18.82
C ALA A 739 3.07 11.79 17.51
N GLY A 740 3.13 10.47 17.29
CA GLY A 740 3.81 9.88 16.15
C GLY A 740 3.16 10.18 14.80
N ALA A 741 3.98 10.36 13.76
CA ALA A 741 3.54 10.62 12.39
C ALA A 741 2.83 9.42 11.71
N GLY A 742 2.90 8.22 12.30
CA GLY A 742 2.24 7.02 11.78
C GLY A 742 2.64 6.64 10.35
N SER A 743 3.88 6.91 9.95
CA SER A 743 4.34 6.87 8.55
C SER A 743 4.10 5.53 7.83
N ARG A 744 4.18 4.38 8.52
CA ARG A 744 3.83 3.07 7.94
C ARG A 744 2.35 2.99 7.59
N TRP A 745 1.48 3.47 8.48
CA TRP A 745 0.03 3.48 8.27
C TRP A 745 -0.39 4.43 7.16
N THR A 746 0.24 5.61 7.13
CA THR A 746 -0.13 6.69 6.23
C THR A 746 0.67 6.70 4.94
N GLN A 747 1.63 5.77 4.78
CA GLN A 747 2.61 5.74 3.69
C GLN A 747 3.28 7.11 3.46
N GLY A 748 3.57 7.82 4.54
CA GLY A 748 4.19 9.15 4.52
C GLY A 748 3.29 10.29 4.02
N ALA A 749 1.97 10.10 3.91
CA ALA A 749 1.04 11.10 3.38
C ALA A 749 0.81 12.33 4.28
N GLY A 750 1.48 12.43 5.43
CA GLY A 750 1.38 13.56 6.35
C GLY A 750 0.04 13.69 7.07
N VAL A 751 -0.76 12.62 7.11
CA VAL A 751 -2.03 12.58 7.87
C VAL A 751 -1.82 12.03 9.28
N VAL A 752 -2.76 12.30 10.18
CA VAL A 752 -2.68 11.91 11.58
C VAL A 752 -3.37 10.56 11.78
N LYS A 753 -2.57 9.52 12.06
CA LYS A 753 -3.06 8.14 12.28
C LYS A 753 -4.21 8.07 13.28
N ALA A 754 -4.12 8.83 14.39
CA ALA A 754 -5.14 8.83 15.43
C ALA A 754 -6.55 9.20 14.92
N LEU A 755 -6.61 10.04 13.88
CA LEU A 755 -7.84 10.52 13.26
C LEU A 755 -8.36 9.62 12.14
N HIS A 756 -7.58 8.61 11.73
CA HIS A 756 -7.92 7.80 10.57
C HIS A 756 -9.16 6.92 10.84
N PRO A 757 -10.24 7.04 10.05
CA PRO A 757 -11.43 6.19 10.19
C PRO A 757 -11.16 4.79 9.61
N PHE A 758 -10.51 3.93 10.39
CA PHE A 758 -9.82 2.74 9.89
C PHE A 758 -10.68 1.47 9.77
N ALA A 759 -11.74 1.34 10.57
CA ALA A 759 -12.60 0.16 10.57
C ALA A 759 -14.04 0.51 10.95
N ARG A 760 -15.00 -0.30 10.48
CA ARG A 760 -16.39 -0.20 10.91
C ARG A 760 -16.58 -0.92 12.25
N LEU A 761 -16.86 -0.18 13.31
CA LEU A 761 -17.17 -0.70 14.66
C LEU A 761 -18.48 -0.06 15.14
N GLY A 762 -19.41 -0.89 15.64
CA GLY A 762 -20.77 -0.43 15.94
C GLY A 762 -21.45 0.21 14.72
N GLY A 763 -21.37 -0.44 13.56
CA GLY A 763 -22.03 -0.03 12.32
C GLY A 763 -21.39 1.11 11.52
N ARG A 764 -20.40 1.83 12.08
CA ARG A 764 -19.82 3.05 11.47
C ARG A 764 -18.30 3.02 11.45
N HIS A 765 -17.68 3.74 10.53
CA HIS A 765 -16.23 3.93 10.55
C HIS A 765 -15.82 4.74 11.79
N ARG A 766 -14.97 4.15 12.64
CA ARG A 766 -14.47 4.77 13.88
C ARG A 766 -13.00 5.14 13.73
N THR A 767 -12.59 6.22 14.41
CA THR A 767 -11.18 6.62 14.50
C THR A 767 -10.49 5.89 15.66
N PHE A 768 -9.15 5.90 15.70
CA PHE A 768 -8.43 5.36 16.85
C PHE A 768 -8.76 6.14 18.14
N LEU A 769 -8.87 7.48 18.05
CA LEU A 769 -9.26 8.32 19.19
C LEU A 769 -10.61 7.91 19.77
N GLU A 770 -11.60 7.74 18.90
CA GLU A 770 -12.96 7.41 19.31
C GLU A 770 -13.04 6.06 20.03
N VAL A 771 -12.29 5.06 19.55
CA VAL A 771 -12.21 3.74 20.21
C VAL A 771 -11.65 3.86 21.62
N HIS A 772 -10.59 4.64 21.83
CA HIS A 772 -10.01 4.82 23.16
C HIS A 772 -10.93 5.57 24.13
N LEU A 773 -11.61 6.62 23.66
CA LEU A 773 -12.62 7.32 24.46
C LEU A 773 -13.83 6.44 24.77
N ALA A 774 -14.27 5.59 23.84
CA ALA A 774 -15.37 4.65 24.06
C ALA A 774 -15.03 3.60 25.14
N LYS A 775 -13.78 3.15 25.21
CA LYS A 775 -13.31 2.26 26.30
C LYS A 775 -13.27 2.98 27.64
N SER A 776 -12.72 4.19 27.70
CA SER A 776 -12.73 4.98 28.94
C SER A 776 -14.14 5.31 29.41
N ARG A 777 -15.10 5.50 28.49
CA ARG A 777 -16.52 5.69 28.82
C ARG A 777 -17.07 4.43 29.48
N HIS A 778 -16.86 3.27 28.86
CA HIS A 778 -17.32 1.99 29.39
C HIS A 778 -16.82 1.77 30.83
N THR A 779 -15.53 2.02 31.10
CA THR A 779 -14.99 1.94 32.47
C THR A 779 -15.62 2.98 33.40
N SER A 780 -15.82 4.21 32.92
CA SER A 780 -16.43 5.27 33.73
C SER A 780 -17.84 4.91 34.18
N GLU A 781 -18.64 4.35 33.28
CA GLU A 781 -20.01 3.89 33.55
C GLU A 781 -20.01 2.67 34.48
N ALA A 782 -19.10 1.72 34.27
CA ALA A 782 -19.02 0.48 35.06
C ALA A 782 -18.62 0.71 36.53
N PHE A 783 -17.84 1.76 36.82
CA PHE A 783 -17.31 2.03 38.17
C PHE A 783 -17.82 3.33 38.80
N GLY A 784 -18.65 4.11 38.10
CA GLY A 784 -19.24 5.33 38.62
C GLY A 784 -18.27 6.51 38.79
N ALA A 785 -17.05 6.40 38.27
CA ALA A 785 -16.01 7.43 38.34
C ALA A 785 -15.53 7.80 36.93
N THR A 786 -15.64 9.07 36.55
CA THR A 786 -15.18 9.51 35.23
C THR A 786 -13.67 9.33 35.09
N VAL A 787 -13.19 8.76 33.99
CA VAL A 787 -11.75 8.57 33.75
C VAL A 787 -11.16 9.82 33.07
N PRO A 788 -10.04 10.41 33.52
CA PRO A 788 -9.31 11.40 32.74
C PRO A 788 -8.61 10.73 31.59
N HIS A 789 -8.75 11.28 30.39
CA HIS A 789 -8.11 10.76 29.19
C HIS A 789 -7.17 11.81 28.60
N VAL A 790 -5.89 11.48 28.49
CA VAL A 790 -4.87 12.35 27.90
C VAL A 790 -4.41 11.75 26.58
N PHE A 791 -4.42 12.56 25.51
CA PHE A 791 -3.70 12.22 24.28
C PHE A 791 -2.40 13.02 24.24
N THR A 792 -1.26 12.34 24.15
CA THR A 792 0.00 13.03 23.83
C THR A 792 0.01 13.33 22.33
N THR A 793 0.52 14.51 21.97
CA THR A 793 0.47 15.04 20.62
C THR A 793 1.81 15.67 20.25
N GLY A 794 2.09 15.83 18.97
CA GLY A 794 3.33 16.43 18.47
C GLY A 794 3.06 17.55 17.48
N TYR A 795 4.13 18.13 16.92
CA TYR A 795 4.06 19.23 15.95
C TYR A 795 3.16 18.95 14.74
N LEU A 796 3.01 17.68 14.33
CA LEU A 796 2.14 17.27 13.22
C LEU A 796 0.70 16.93 13.67
N THR A 797 0.51 16.59 14.95
CA THR A 797 -0.74 15.97 15.41
C THR A 797 -1.55 16.84 16.37
N HIS A 798 -0.96 17.85 17.01
CA HIS A 798 -1.62 18.68 18.02
C HIS A 798 -2.86 19.40 17.48
N ASP A 799 -2.68 20.36 16.57
CA ASP A 799 -3.80 21.16 16.04
C ASP A 799 -4.85 20.29 15.34
N PRO A 800 -4.49 19.29 14.50
CA PRO A 800 -5.49 18.41 13.90
C PRO A 800 -6.30 17.61 14.92
N ILE A 801 -5.67 17.11 16.00
CA ILE A 801 -6.39 16.36 17.05
C ILE A 801 -7.29 17.31 17.85
N ALA A 802 -6.79 18.50 18.22
CA ALA A 802 -7.58 19.51 18.92
C ALA A 802 -8.83 19.89 18.15
N ALA A 803 -8.68 20.29 16.88
CA ALA A 803 -9.80 20.66 16.02
C ALA A 803 -10.76 19.48 15.78
N HIS A 804 -10.25 18.25 15.68
CA HIS A 804 -11.10 17.07 15.49
C HIS A 804 -11.93 16.74 16.74
N LEU A 805 -11.34 16.82 17.93
CA LEU A 805 -12.05 16.60 19.19
C LEU A 805 -13.10 17.69 19.41
N GLU A 806 -12.77 18.96 19.18
CA GLU A 806 -13.73 20.06 19.28
C GLU A 806 -14.89 19.89 18.29
N GLY A 807 -14.59 19.67 17.01
CA GLY A 807 -15.59 19.52 15.94
C GLY A 807 -16.51 18.31 16.09
N ASN A 808 -16.12 17.30 16.88
CA ASN A 808 -16.93 16.12 17.18
C ASN A 808 -17.47 16.10 18.62
N GLY A 809 -17.31 17.19 19.39
CA GLY A 809 -17.74 17.28 20.78
C GLY A 809 -17.14 16.19 21.67
N ALA A 810 -15.87 15.85 21.44
CA ALA A 810 -15.14 14.73 22.04
C ALA A 810 -15.93 13.40 21.99
N TYR A 811 -16.71 13.19 20.92
CA TYR A 811 -17.62 12.06 20.74
C TYR A 811 -18.62 11.87 21.90
N GLY A 812 -18.94 12.97 22.62
CA GLY A 812 -19.79 12.98 23.80
C GLY A 812 -19.16 12.30 25.02
N TYR A 813 -17.84 12.26 25.15
CA TYR A 813 -17.16 11.69 26.31
C TYR A 813 -17.47 12.51 27.58
N PRO A 814 -17.93 11.90 28.69
CA PRO A 814 -18.36 12.64 29.89
C PRO A 814 -17.22 13.08 30.81
N GLY A 815 -16.03 12.49 30.68
CA GLY A 815 -14.85 12.83 31.47
C GLY A 815 -13.99 13.92 30.84
N PRO A 816 -12.96 14.40 31.55
CA PRO A 816 -12.02 15.37 30.99
C PRO A 816 -11.14 14.72 29.91
N VAL A 817 -11.02 15.38 28.75
CA VAL A 817 -10.08 15.05 27.68
C VAL A 817 -9.03 16.16 27.60
N SER A 818 -7.76 15.80 27.77
CA SER A 818 -6.64 16.76 27.72
C SER A 818 -5.67 16.39 26.60
N LEU A 819 -5.04 17.40 26.00
CA LEU A 819 -3.94 17.21 25.06
C LEU A 819 -2.62 17.58 25.71
N SER A 820 -1.65 16.68 25.65
CA SER A 820 -0.27 16.93 26.07
C SER A 820 0.57 17.22 24.83
N GLN A 821 0.79 18.50 24.53
CA GLN A 821 1.62 18.90 23.39
C GLN A 821 3.09 18.59 23.67
N GLY A 822 3.74 17.94 22.71
CA GLY A 822 5.18 17.70 22.75
C GLY A 822 5.95 18.99 22.53
N LEU A 823 6.89 19.27 23.45
CA LEU A 823 7.78 20.44 23.41
C LEU A 823 9.22 20.01 23.09
N SER A 824 9.36 19.04 22.19
CA SER A 824 10.66 18.50 21.77
C SER A 824 10.55 17.98 20.35
N VAL A 825 11.33 18.57 19.44
CA VAL A 825 11.37 18.22 18.02
C VAL A 825 12.81 18.20 17.51
N GLY A 826 13.08 17.39 16.49
CA GLY A 826 14.37 17.33 15.82
C GLY A 826 14.30 17.81 14.38
N LEU A 827 15.45 18.21 13.84
CA LEU A 827 15.63 18.52 12.42
C LEU A 827 16.28 17.31 11.74
N ARG A 828 15.67 16.83 10.65
CA ARG A 828 16.16 15.69 9.88
C ARG A 828 17.54 16.00 9.31
N LEU A 829 18.36 14.97 9.17
CA LEU A 829 19.69 15.06 8.59
C LEU A 829 19.74 14.28 7.27
N VAL A 830 20.59 14.70 6.34
CA VAL A 830 21.01 13.86 5.21
C VAL A 830 21.74 12.63 5.80
N PRO A 831 21.38 11.39 5.43
CA PRO A 831 22.00 10.19 5.99
C PRO A 831 23.51 10.13 5.76
N MET A 832 24.23 9.48 6.68
CA MET A 832 25.61 9.09 6.41
C MET A 832 25.64 7.95 5.40
N VAL A 833 26.57 7.99 4.44
CA VAL A 833 26.80 6.93 3.46
C VAL A 833 27.10 5.60 4.15
N ARG A 834 27.85 5.63 5.26
CA ARG A 834 28.14 4.43 6.06
C ARG A 834 26.87 3.81 6.66
N ASP A 835 25.90 4.64 7.04
CA ASP A 835 24.64 4.17 7.62
C ASP A 835 23.72 3.60 6.54
N LEU A 836 23.68 4.21 5.34
CA LEU A 836 22.98 3.67 4.17
C LEU A 836 23.53 2.31 3.72
N ARG A 837 24.86 2.12 3.81
CA ARG A 837 25.52 0.85 3.52
C ARG A 837 25.21 -0.19 4.59
N PHE A 838 25.36 0.18 5.86
CA PHE A 838 25.01 -0.70 6.97
C PHE A 838 23.56 -1.17 6.90
N ALA A 839 22.59 -0.27 6.67
CA ALA A 839 21.18 -0.64 6.52
C ALA A 839 20.91 -1.61 5.35
N TRP A 840 21.79 -1.62 4.35
CA TRP A 840 21.69 -2.51 3.21
C TRP A 840 22.36 -3.87 3.44
N GLU A 841 23.53 -3.85 4.08
CA GLU A 841 24.37 -5.02 4.31
C GLU A 841 23.92 -5.84 5.53
N GLU A 842 23.45 -5.17 6.58
CA GLU A 842 23.26 -5.75 7.92
C GLU A 842 21.81 -5.90 8.35
N THR A 843 20.86 -5.32 7.61
CA THR A 843 19.42 -5.52 7.88
C THR A 843 18.91 -6.68 7.05
N ALA A 844 18.33 -7.69 7.71
CA ALA A 844 17.74 -8.82 7.02
C ALA A 844 16.53 -8.36 6.17
N GLN A 845 16.77 -8.21 4.87
CA GLN A 845 15.74 -7.83 3.90
C GLN A 845 15.22 -9.07 3.21
N GLN A 846 13.91 -9.12 2.97
CA GLN A 846 13.35 -10.12 2.07
C GLN A 846 14.01 -9.94 0.70
N VAL A 847 14.65 -11.00 0.20
CA VAL A 847 15.13 -11.07 -1.17
C VAL A 847 13.89 -10.97 -2.05
N LEU A 848 13.88 -10.05 -3.01
CA LEU A 848 12.78 -9.94 -3.95
C LEU A 848 12.99 -10.96 -5.08
N ASP A 849 12.06 -11.05 -6.03
CA ASP A 849 12.42 -11.75 -7.28
C ASP A 849 13.66 -11.09 -7.92
N GLU A 850 14.42 -11.85 -8.72
CA GLU A 850 15.73 -11.41 -9.22
C GLU A 850 15.71 -10.01 -9.85
N ARG A 851 14.61 -9.66 -10.52
CA ARG A 851 14.47 -8.36 -11.18
C ARG A 851 14.12 -7.24 -10.21
N LYS A 852 13.15 -7.44 -9.32
CA LYS A 852 12.85 -6.46 -8.25
C LYS A 852 14.06 -6.26 -7.34
N GLN A 853 14.91 -7.28 -7.18
CA GLN A 853 16.16 -7.19 -6.44
C GLN A 853 17.18 -6.28 -7.14
N ARG A 854 17.42 -6.47 -8.45
CA ARG A 854 18.27 -5.56 -9.24
C ARG A 854 17.76 -4.12 -9.24
N VAL A 855 16.44 -3.96 -9.33
CA VAL A 855 15.76 -2.67 -9.23
C VAL A 855 16.08 -1.98 -7.89
N ARG A 856 16.01 -2.74 -6.80
CA ARG A 856 16.30 -2.25 -5.45
C ARG A 856 17.78 -1.87 -5.29
N GLU A 857 18.69 -2.65 -5.85
CA GLU A 857 20.14 -2.39 -5.85
C GLU A 857 20.50 -1.10 -6.61
N SER A 858 19.93 -0.92 -7.80
CA SER A 858 20.11 0.29 -8.62
C SER A 858 19.60 1.53 -7.89
N ALA A 859 18.41 1.45 -7.28
CA ALA A 859 17.85 2.53 -6.47
C ALA A 859 18.74 2.86 -5.25
N HIS A 860 19.27 1.85 -4.55
CA HIS A 860 20.15 2.06 -3.41
C HIS A 860 21.46 2.76 -3.79
N ALA A 861 22.07 2.38 -4.92
CA ALA A 861 23.27 3.05 -5.44
C ALA A 861 23.00 4.54 -5.77
N ALA A 862 21.85 4.85 -6.37
CA ALA A 862 21.44 6.22 -6.65
C ALA A 862 21.27 7.05 -5.36
N LEU A 863 20.66 6.47 -4.32
CA LEU A 863 20.48 7.12 -3.01
C LEU A 863 21.81 7.41 -2.30
N ILE A 864 22.79 6.50 -2.41
CA ILE A 864 24.15 6.76 -1.92
C ILE A 864 24.79 7.93 -2.67
N GLY A 865 24.63 7.99 -4.00
CA GLY A 865 25.12 9.09 -4.83
C GLY A 865 24.51 10.44 -4.41
N TRP A 866 23.20 10.46 -4.17
CA TRP A 866 22.48 11.63 -3.67
C TRP A 866 22.99 12.09 -2.29
N ALA A 867 23.13 11.20 -1.32
CA ALA A 867 23.57 11.56 0.03
C ALA A 867 24.96 12.22 0.03
N ARG A 868 25.86 11.77 -0.86
CA ARG A 868 27.18 12.40 -1.06
C ARG A 868 27.05 13.80 -1.66
N ALA A 869 26.27 13.94 -2.72
CA ALA A 869 26.09 15.21 -3.41
C ALA A 869 25.40 16.27 -2.53
N ALA A 870 24.44 15.85 -1.70
CA ALA A 870 23.71 16.71 -0.77
C ALA A 870 24.53 17.07 0.50
N GLY A 871 25.63 16.37 0.76
CA GLY A 871 26.46 16.52 1.97
C GLY A 871 25.95 15.64 3.12
N GLU A 872 26.57 14.48 3.30
CA GLU A 872 26.17 13.53 4.34
C GLU A 872 26.27 14.13 5.76
N GLY A 873 25.24 13.94 6.59
CA GLY A 873 25.14 14.53 7.92
C GLY A 873 24.90 16.05 7.95
N ALA A 874 24.55 16.68 6.82
CA ALA A 874 24.03 18.05 6.80
C ALA A 874 22.55 18.09 7.23
N ASP A 875 22.07 19.28 7.60
CA ASP A 875 20.64 19.48 7.86
C ASP A 875 19.85 19.28 6.55
N TYR A 876 18.79 18.48 6.60
CA TYR A 876 17.89 18.27 5.47
C TYR A 876 16.84 19.39 5.44
N THR A 877 17.02 20.36 4.54
CA THR A 877 16.16 21.55 4.42
C THR A 877 15.49 21.70 3.05
N ASP A 878 15.82 20.83 2.09
CA ASP A 878 15.30 20.85 0.72
C ASP A 878 13.95 20.12 0.59
N ASN A 879 12.97 20.55 1.38
CA ASN A 879 11.58 20.06 1.37
C ASN A 879 10.63 21.07 2.05
N GLU A 880 9.34 20.77 2.08
CA GLU A 880 8.34 21.47 2.91
C GLU A 880 8.76 21.46 4.39
N PRO A 881 8.58 22.56 5.16
CA PRO A 881 9.10 22.67 6.52
C PRO A 881 8.74 21.51 7.44
N LEU A 882 7.48 21.05 7.44
CA LEU A 882 7.03 19.93 8.27
C LEU A 882 7.67 18.58 7.87
N GLN A 883 8.12 18.46 6.62
CA GLN A 883 8.89 17.31 6.11
C GLN A 883 10.39 17.41 6.41
N CYS A 884 10.85 18.51 7.01
CA CYS A 884 12.21 18.64 7.54
C CYS A 884 12.27 18.27 9.03
N LEU A 885 11.16 18.30 9.76
CA LEU A 885 11.10 17.97 11.19
C LEU A 885 10.90 16.48 11.45
N HIS A 886 11.33 15.98 12.62
CA HIS A 886 10.96 14.65 13.10
C HIS A 886 10.66 14.64 14.62
N PRO A 887 9.80 13.72 15.09
CA PRO A 887 9.67 13.47 16.53
C PRO A 887 10.97 12.86 17.07
N VAL A 888 11.34 13.19 18.30
CA VAL A 888 12.57 12.73 18.97
C VAL A 888 12.39 11.41 19.75
N GLY A 889 11.37 10.63 19.39
CA GLY A 889 11.03 9.34 20.01
C GLY A 889 9.99 9.43 21.13
N HIS A 890 9.27 8.32 21.33
CA HIS A 890 8.13 8.25 22.24
C HIS A 890 8.50 8.35 23.72
N TRP A 891 9.78 8.28 24.08
CA TRP A 891 10.20 8.56 25.45
C TRP A 891 9.77 9.95 25.91
N TYR A 892 9.84 10.98 25.05
CA TYR A 892 9.51 12.35 25.42
C TYR A 892 8.00 12.58 25.64
N GLU A 893 7.12 11.69 25.17
CA GLU A 893 5.67 11.88 25.29
C GLU A 893 5.18 11.87 26.75
N VAL A 894 5.77 11.01 27.60
CA VAL A 894 5.40 10.92 29.04
C VAL A 894 6.03 12.05 29.87
N PRO A 895 7.35 12.34 29.81
CA PRO A 895 7.95 13.48 30.51
C PRO A 895 7.40 14.83 30.06
N ASN A 896 6.89 14.94 28.84
CA ASN A 896 6.23 16.18 28.41
C ASN A 896 4.98 16.49 29.23
N LEU A 897 4.29 15.49 29.81
CA LEU A 897 3.20 15.74 30.78
C LEU A 897 3.68 16.56 31.99
N LEU A 898 4.96 16.38 32.37
CA LEU A 898 5.59 17.17 33.44
C LEU A 898 5.91 18.57 32.92
N ARG A 899 6.58 18.65 31.76
CA ARG A 899 7.09 19.92 31.18
C ARG A 899 5.99 20.90 30.81
N ASN A 900 4.90 20.41 30.22
CA ASN A 900 3.79 21.24 29.75
C ASN A 900 2.71 21.46 30.82
N GLY A 901 2.91 20.96 32.05
CA GLY A 901 2.00 21.16 33.18
C GLY A 901 0.71 20.33 33.14
N VAL A 902 0.52 19.43 32.17
CA VAL A 902 -0.69 18.59 32.10
C VAL A 902 -0.82 17.67 33.32
N LEU A 903 0.28 17.06 33.78
CA LEU A 903 0.22 16.23 35.00
C LEU A 903 -0.09 17.08 36.24
N LEU A 904 0.48 18.28 36.35
CA LEU A 904 0.18 19.21 37.43
C LEU A 904 -1.32 19.55 37.47
N ALA A 905 -1.89 19.90 36.31
CA ALA A 905 -3.32 20.22 36.18
C ALA A 905 -4.21 19.02 36.56
N LEU A 906 -3.83 17.80 36.14
CA LEU A 906 -4.56 16.58 36.51
C LEU A 906 -4.52 16.31 38.02
N LEU A 907 -3.36 16.44 38.64
CA LEU A 907 -3.20 16.25 40.09
C LEU A 907 -3.92 17.32 40.90
N ALA A 908 -3.99 18.56 40.39
CA ALA A 908 -4.76 19.63 41.02
C ALA A 908 -6.27 19.36 40.95
N ALA A 909 -6.76 18.88 39.81
CA ALA A 909 -8.16 18.50 39.64
C ALA A 909 -8.54 17.21 40.39
N ARG A 910 -7.57 16.31 40.59
CA ARG A 910 -7.76 14.99 41.22
C ARG A 910 -6.59 14.65 42.14
N PRO A 911 -6.62 15.15 43.40
CA PRO A 911 -5.56 14.89 44.36
C PRO A 911 -5.33 13.40 44.65
N GLN A 912 -6.38 12.57 44.53
CA GLN A 912 -6.34 11.12 44.70
C GLN A 912 -5.76 10.34 43.51
N LEU A 913 -5.44 11.01 42.39
CA LEU A 913 -4.84 10.36 41.23
C LEU A 913 -3.46 9.79 41.61
N ASN A 914 -3.27 8.48 41.41
CA ASN A 914 -2.06 7.75 41.79
C ASN A 914 -1.43 6.98 40.62
N TYR A 915 -2.24 6.59 39.64
CA TYR A 915 -1.80 5.69 38.58
C TYR A 915 -2.12 6.21 37.18
N LEU A 916 -1.24 5.90 36.22
CA LEU A 916 -1.49 6.12 34.79
C LEU A 916 -1.45 4.77 34.06
N LEU A 917 -2.37 4.59 33.11
CA LEU A 917 -2.23 3.59 32.04
C LEU A 917 -1.69 4.30 30.80
N VAL A 918 -0.43 4.01 30.43
CA VAL A 918 0.21 4.57 29.23
C VAL A 918 0.20 3.51 28.13
N HIS A 919 -0.28 3.84 26.92
CA HIS A 919 -0.28 2.90 25.80
C HIS A 919 -0.26 3.60 24.44
N ASN A 920 0.15 2.90 23.38
CA ASN A 920 0.09 3.42 22.01
C ASN A 920 -1.36 3.59 21.51
N VAL A 921 -1.57 4.60 20.67
CA VAL A 921 -2.86 4.82 19.97
C VAL A 921 -3.28 3.63 19.11
N ASP A 922 -2.35 2.80 18.65
CA ASP A 922 -2.64 1.62 17.83
C ASP A 922 -2.71 0.29 18.59
N THR A 923 -2.53 0.30 19.92
CA THR A 923 -2.82 -0.85 20.79
C THR A 923 -4.30 -0.81 21.20
N LEU A 924 -5.18 -1.18 20.28
CA LEU A 924 -6.63 -1.00 20.45
C LEU A 924 -7.24 -1.83 21.59
N GLY A 925 -6.63 -2.95 21.97
CA GLY A 925 -7.08 -3.78 23.08
C GLY A 925 -6.67 -3.28 24.48
N ALA A 926 -5.75 -2.32 24.56
CA ALA A 926 -5.29 -1.78 25.84
C ALA A 926 -6.40 -0.95 26.51
N GLY A 927 -6.80 -1.32 27.72
CA GLY A 927 -7.83 -0.61 28.48
C GLY A 927 -7.65 -0.80 29.98
N LEU A 928 -8.45 -0.09 30.76
CA LEU A 928 -8.42 -0.20 32.22
C LEU A 928 -8.98 -1.55 32.65
N ASP A 929 -8.08 -2.49 32.94
CA ASP A 929 -8.41 -3.80 33.49
C ASP A 929 -8.19 -3.79 35.01
N PRO A 930 -9.24 -4.10 35.82
CA PRO A 930 -9.13 -4.05 37.28
C PRO A 930 -8.12 -5.06 37.83
N GLY A 931 -7.97 -6.21 37.18
CA GLY A 931 -7.03 -7.23 37.61
C GLY A 931 -5.58 -6.79 37.46
N LEU A 932 -5.23 -6.29 36.27
CA LEU A 932 -3.88 -5.80 35.97
C LEU A 932 -3.51 -4.57 36.79
N LEU A 933 -4.46 -3.63 36.98
CA LEU A 933 -4.26 -2.50 37.88
C LEU A 933 -3.99 -2.97 39.31
N GLY A 934 -4.80 -3.90 39.82
CA GLY A 934 -4.61 -4.47 41.15
C GLY A 934 -3.25 -5.12 41.35
N ALA A 935 -2.82 -5.92 40.38
CA ALA A 935 -1.51 -6.55 40.38
C ALA A 935 -0.36 -5.51 40.35
N HIS A 936 -0.50 -4.43 39.59
CA HIS A 936 0.45 -3.32 39.61
C HIS A 936 0.52 -2.67 41.00
N ILE A 937 -0.63 -2.33 41.60
CA ILE A 937 -0.71 -1.74 42.94
C ILE A 937 -0.07 -2.67 43.98
N ALA A 938 -0.39 -3.97 43.94
CA ALA A 938 0.16 -4.96 44.87
C ALA A 938 1.69 -5.10 44.73
N SER A 939 2.24 -4.91 43.52
CA SER A 939 3.68 -5.01 43.29
C SER A 939 4.49 -3.84 43.86
N GLY A 940 3.87 -2.67 44.07
CA GLY A 940 4.55 -1.45 44.54
C GLY A 940 5.59 -0.86 43.57
N ARG A 941 5.67 -1.37 42.34
CA ARG A 941 6.69 -1.00 41.35
C ARG A 941 6.38 0.36 40.71
N ALA A 942 7.43 1.06 40.26
CA ALA A 942 7.27 2.32 39.56
C ALA A 942 6.59 2.13 38.18
N LEU A 943 7.03 1.12 37.44
CA LEU A 943 6.51 0.78 36.11
C LEU A 943 6.14 -0.71 36.03
N THR A 944 5.09 -1.06 35.30
CA THR A 944 4.79 -2.45 34.93
C THR A 944 4.43 -2.52 33.46
N PHE A 945 5.24 -3.22 32.66
CA PHE A 945 5.08 -3.35 31.21
C PHE A 945 4.27 -4.59 30.87
N GLU A 946 3.32 -4.44 29.96
CA GLU A 946 2.57 -5.55 29.38
C GLU A 946 3.31 -6.11 28.16
N VAL A 947 3.44 -7.43 28.09
CA VAL A 947 4.06 -8.15 26.97
C VAL A 947 3.12 -9.23 26.44
N ILE A 948 3.26 -9.60 25.17
CA ILE A 948 2.50 -10.68 24.52
C ILE A 948 3.44 -11.75 23.98
N GLY A 949 2.93 -12.97 23.76
CA GLY A 949 3.69 -14.01 23.05
C GLY A 949 4.09 -13.54 21.65
N ARG A 950 5.37 -13.71 21.32
CA ARG A 950 5.94 -13.24 20.04
C ARG A 950 5.51 -14.14 18.88
N ARG A 951 5.01 -13.53 17.82
CA ARG A 951 4.82 -14.14 16.49
C ARG A 951 5.88 -13.65 15.51
N ILE A 952 6.00 -14.31 14.36
CA ILE A 952 6.98 -13.96 13.31
C ILE A 952 6.82 -12.52 12.79
N ASP A 953 5.60 -11.99 12.79
CA ASP A 953 5.28 -10.64 12.32
C ASP A 953 5.54 -9.56 13.39
N ASP A 954 5.75 -9.96 14.65
CA ASP A 954 6.05 -9.04 15.74
C ASP A 954 7.52 -8.64 15.67
N ARG A 955 7.78 -7.50 15.01
CA ARG A 955 9.11 -6.90 14.86
C ARG A 955 9.30 -5.75 15.84
N GLY A 956 10.42 -5.76 16.55
CA GLY A 956 10.81 -4.71 17.49
C GLY A 956 11.15 -5.24 18.88
N GLY A 957 11.09 -4.33 19.87
CA GLY A 957 11.57 -4.61 21.21
C GLY A 957 10.93 -5.83 21.88
N GLY A 958 11.78 -6.66 22.49
CA GLY A 958 11.37 -7.86 23.22
C GLY A 958 11.74 -7.77 24.69
N LEU A 959 11.11 -8.60 25.51
CA LEU A 959 11.55 -8.79 26.89
C LEU A 959 12.76 -9.74 26.89
N ALA A 960 13.87 -9.29 27.46
CA ALA A 960 15.11 -10.05 27.52
C ALA A 960 15.79 -9.90 28.88
N ARG A 961 16.64 -10.85 29.20
CA ARG A 961 17.68 -10.70 30.22
C ARG A 961 18.97 -10.28 29.52
N VAL A 962 19.45 -9.07 29.82
CA VAL A 962 20.69 -8.54 29.25
C VAL A 962 21.72 -8.38 30.35
N ASP A 963 22.83 -9.10 30.24
CA ASP A 963 23.88 -9.20 31.27
C ASP A 963 23.29 -9.46 32.67
N GLY A 964 22.36 -10.40 32.74
CA GLY A 964 21.69 -10.79 33.98
C GLY A 964 20.50 -9.93 34.41
N ARG A 965 20.23 -8.78 33.77
CA ARG A 965 19.11 -7.88 34.14
C ARG A 965 17.93 -8.02 33.18
N VAL A 966 16.73 -8.28 33.71
CA VAL A 966 15.48 -8.30 32.93
C VAL A 966 15.09 -6.89 32.51
N ARG A 967 14.91 -6.66 31.21
CA ARG A 967 14.53 -5.37 30.65
C ARG A 967 13.87 -5.53 29.27
N ILE A 968 13.20 -4.48 28.81
CA ILE A 968 12.85 -4.38 27.39
C ILE A 968 14.14 -4.06 26.62
N LEU A 969 14.44 -4.87 25.62
CA LEU A 969 15.53 -4.66 24.68
C LEU A 969 14.93 -4.28 23.33
N GLU A 970 15.16 -3.04 22.91
CA GLU A 970 14.68 -2.52 21.63
C GLU A 970 15.37 -3.25 20.46
N GLY A 971 14.63 -3.52 19.38
CA GLY A 971 15.16 -4.30 18.26
C GLY A 971 16.39 -3.66 17.58
N LEU A 972 16.45 -2.33 17.58
CA LEU A 972 17.58 -1.54 17.07
C LEU A 972 18.86 -1.70 17.93
N ALA A 973 18.71 -2.16 19.18
CA ALA A 973 19.80 -2.32 20.14
C ALA A 973 20.32 -3.75 20.24
N LEU A 974 19.69 -4.71 19.56
CA LEU A 974 20.16 -6.10 19.55
C LEU A 974 21.58 -6.19 18.97
N PRO A 975 22.52 -6.89 19.64
CA PRO A 975 23.84 -7.16 19.08
C PRO A 975 23.77 -7.85 17.71
N ARG A 976 22.83 -8.79 17.55
CA ARG A 976 22.55 -9.53 16.32
C ARG A 976 21.05 -9.69 16.13
N GLU A 977 20.56 -9.57 14.90
CA GLU A 977 19.12 -9.66 14.60
C GLU A 977 18.54 -11.04 14.95
N GLU A 978 19.33 -12.10 14.84
CA GLU A 978 18.93 -13.48 15.16
C GLU A 978 18.49 -13.68 16.61
N GLU A 979 19.02 -12.88 17.53
CA GLU A 979 18.70 -12.95 18.96
C GLU A 979 17.24 -12.54 19.23
N GLU A 980 16.63 -11.72 18.36
CA GLU A 980 15.21 -11.34 18.45
C GLU A 980 14.30 -12.57 18.54
N PHE A 981 14.63 -13.61 17.79
CA PHE A 981 13.84 -14.83 17.67
C PHE A 981 14.09 -15.84 18.79
N GLY A 982 15.10 -15.58 19.62
CA GLY A 982 15.33 -16.28 20.88
C GLY A 982 14.42 -15.84 22.02
N LEU A 983 13.73 -14.70 21.89
CA LEU A 983 12.92 -14.08 22.93
C LEU A 983 11.45 -14.49 22.85
N THR A 984 10.88 -14.94 23.96
CA THR A 984 9.49 -15.43 24.01
C THR A 984 8.44 -14.32 23.89
N TYR A 985 8.77 -13.12 24.36
CA TYR A 985 7.80 -12.04 24.53
C TYR A 985 8.12 -10.77 23.72
N TYR A 986 7.06 -10.19 23.16
CA TYR A 986 7.06 -8.93 22.43
C TYR A 986 6.50 -7.79 23.30
N ASN A 987 7.13 -6.62 23.25
CA ASN A 987 6.71 -5.44 23.98
C ASN A 987 5.46 -4.78 23.35
N THR A 988 4.36 -4.69 24.11
CA THR A 988 3.13 -4.03 23.65
C THR A 988 3.19 -2.51 23.75
N LEU A 989 4.21 -1.99 24.45
CA LEU A 989 4.33 -0.60 24.89
C LEU A 989 3.09 -0.09 25.65
N THR A 990 2.40 -1.00 26.35
CA THR A 990 1.39 -0.68 27.36
C THR A 990 2.02 -0.83 28.73
N ASN A 991 1.93 0.18 29.57
CA ASN A 991 2.50 0.13 30.91
C ASN A 991 1.67 0.87 31.95
N TRP A 992 1.62 0.28 33.13
CA TRP A 992 1.07 0.89 34.34
C TRP A 992 2.17 1.70 35.04
N VAL A 993 1.82 2.90 35.50
CA VAL A 993 2.75 3.84 36.10
C VAL A 993 2.23 4.27 37.45
N SER A 994 3.06 4.14 38.48
CA SER A 994 2.84 4.79 39.79
C SER A 994 3.42 6.20 39.75
N ILE A 995 2.58 7.23 39.87
CA ILE A 995 2.95 8.64 39.65
C ILE A 995 4.08 9.07 40.58
N ASP A 996 3.95 8.83 41.89
CA ASP A 996 4.94 9.29 42.86
C ASP A 996 6.28 8.58 42.70
N ALA A 997 6.27 7.29 42.37
CA ALA A 997 7.48 6.53 42.08
C ALA A 997 8.18 7.01 40.80
N LEU A 998 7.40 7.37 39.76
CA LEU A 998 7.95 7.99 38.55
C LEU A 998 8.58 9.36 38.86
N LEU A 999 7.89 10.22 39.61
CA LEU A 999 8.43 11.53 40.00
C LEU A 999 9.73 11.36 40.81
N ALA A 1000 9.76 10.44 41.76
CA ALA A 1000 10.95 10.13 42.53
C ALA A 1000 12.12 9.68 41.64
N ALA A 1001 11.87 8.88 40.61
CA ALA A 1001 12.90 8.47 39.63
C ALA A 1001 13.49 9.66 38.85
N PHE A 1002 12.69 10.71 38.59
CA PHE A 1002 13.16 11.98 38.01
C PHE A 1002 13.82 12.91 39.05
N GLY A 1003 13.78 12.56 40.34
CA GLY A 1003 14.24 13.40 41.45
C GLY A 1003 13.28 14.57 41.75
N LEU A 1004 11.99 14.33 41.55
CA LEU A 1004 10.89 15.27 41.76
C LEU A 1004 9.88 14.72 42.76
N SER A 1005 9.10 15.61 43.35
CA SER A 1005 7.87 15.35 44.10
C SER A 1005 6.68 16.01 43.40
N ARG A 1006 5.44 15.71 43.82
CA ARG A 1006 4.24 16.38 43.25
C ARG A 1006 4.33 17.91 43.34
N GLY A 1007 4.87 18.45 44.43
CA GLY A 1007 5.01 19.89 44.65
C GLY A 1007 6.05 20.56 43.74
N ASP A 1008 7.04 19.82 43.25
CA ASP A 1008 8.06 20.37 42.35
C ASP A 1008 7.54 20.62 40.93
N LEU A 1009 6.37 20.05 40.57
CA LEU A 1009 5.77 20.22 39.24
C LEU A 1009 5.34 21.66 38.94
N SER A 1010 5.19 22.51 39.95
CA SER A 1010 4.90 23.94 39.76
C SER A 1010 6.12 24.78 39.42
N ASP A 1011 7.33 24.20 39.39
CA ASP A 1011 8.58 24.85 38.98
C ASP A 1011 9.04 24.31 37.60
N PRO A 1012 8.71 25.01 36.49
CA PRO A 1012 9.04 24.54 35.15
C PRO A 1012 10.55 24.39 34.91
N VAL A 1013 11.38 25.20 35.56
CA VAL A 1013 12.85 25.16 35.40
C VAL A 1013 13.39 23.88 36.02
N ARG A 1014 12.96 23.58 37.25
CA ARG A 1014 13.36 22.35 37.93
C ARG A 1014 12.87 21.10 37.20
N VAL A 1015 11.65 21.13 36.67
CA VAL A 1015 11.11 20.04 35.84
C VAL A 1015 11.94 19.87 34.56
N ALA A 1016 12.26 20.94 33.84
CA ALA A 1016 13.06 20.86 32.62
C ALA A 1016 14.42 20.20 32.87
N VAL A 1017 15.15 20.66 33.90
CA VAL A 1017 16.44 20.11 34.32
C VAL A 1017 16.35 18.63 34.71
N ALA A 1018 15.30 18.24 35.45
CA ALA A 1018 15.09 16.85 35.85
C ALA A 1018 14.86 15.94 34.64
N VAL A 1019 14.08 16.41 33.66
CA VAL A 1019 13.83 15.67 32.41
C VAL A 1019 15.10 15.58 31.58
N ASP A 1020 15.88 16.65 31.41
CA ASP A 1020 17.14 16.61 30.64
C ASP A 1020 18.17 15.67 31.27
N ARG A 1021 18.27 15.70 32.61
CA ARG A 1021 19.13 14.77 33.36
C ARG A 1021 18.73 13.32 33.14
N MET A 1022 17.43 13.02 33.07
CA MET A 1022 16.96 11.67 32.75
C MET A 1022 17.22 11.32 31.28
N ALA A 1023 16.97 12.24 30.34
CA ALA A 1023 17.18 12.04 28.91
C ALA A 1023 18.64 11.67 28.59
N ALA A 1024 19.59 12.27 29.28
CA ALA A 1024 21.03 12.00 29.16
C ALA A 1024 21.44 10.58 29.59
N ARG A 1025 20.61 9.89 30.39
CA ARG A 1025 20.85 8.51 30.85
C ARG A 1025 20.35 7.45 29.87
N LEU A 1026 19.63 7.87 28.83
CA LEU A 1026 19.04 6.99 27.83
C LEU A 1026 19.87 7.00 26.55
N PRO A 1027 19.90 5.88 25.80
CA PRO A 1027 20.53 5.85 24.49
C PRO A 1027 19.87 6.85 23.52
N THR A 1028 20.62 7.26 22.50
CA THR A 1028 20.11 8.05 21.37
C THR A 1028 20.25 7.18 20.14
N TYR A 1029 19.13 6.70 19.60
CA TYR A 1029 19.12 5.84 18.43
C TYR A 1029 19.10 6.65 17.15
N VAL A 1030 19.88 6.23 16.16
CA VAL A 1030 19.83 6.78 14.80
C VAL A 1030 18.94 5.88 13.94
N THR A 1031 17.97 6.45 13.24
CA THR A 1031 17.10 5.68 12.33
C THR A 1031 17.05 6.32 10.96
N LEU A 1032 16.83 5.48 9.93
CA LEU A 1032 16.52 5.94 8.58
C LEU A 1032 15.01 5.91 8.39
N LYS A 1033 14.46 7.00 7.86
CA LYS A 1033 13.06 7.10 7.46
C LYS A 1033 12.96 7.68 6.06
N ASP A 1034 11.94 7.29 5.34
CA ASP A 1034 11.66 7.84 4.03
C ASP A 1034 10.80 9.11 4.12
N VAL A 1035 11.16 10.12 3.33
CA VAL A 1035 10.36 11.34 3.13
C VAL A 1035 9.97 11.47 1.67
N LYS A 1036 8.75 11.96 1.45
CA LYS A 1036 8.23 12.22 0.11
C LYS A 1036 8.52 13.65 -0.28
N LYS A 1037 9.12 13.85 -1.46
CA LYS A 1037 9.29 15.16 -2.10
C LYS A 1037 8.37 15.21 -3.31
N ARG A 1038 7.41 16.14 -3.30
CA ARG A 1038 6.42 16.29 -4.38
C ARG A 1038 6.87 17.33 -5.39
N TRP A 1039 6.64 17.06 -6.67
CA TRP A 1039 6.93 17.99 -7.76
C TRP A 1039 5.98 17.77 -8.95
N GLY A 1040 5.91 18.77 -9.85
CA GLY A 1040 5.04 18.73 -11.03
C GLY A 1040 3.55 18.52 -10.70
N HIS A 1041 2.85 17.76 -11.54
CA HIS A 1041 1.42 17.45 -11.39
C HIS A 1041 1.14 16.22 -10.49
N GLY A 1042 1.80 16.13 -9.34
CA GLY A 1042 1.56 15.07 -8.35
C GLY A 1042 2.56 13.90 -8.37
N TYR A 1043 3.78 14.14 -8.86
CA TYR A 1043 4.89 13.18 -8.75
C TYR A 1043 5.47 13.20 -7.34
N GLU A 1044 5.93 12.05 -6.86
CA GLU A 1044 6.53 11.88 -5.54
C GLU A 1044 7.85 11.12 -5.68
N ASP A 1045 8.95 11.73 -5.22
CA ASP A 1045 10.21 11.04 -4.98
C ASP A 1045 10.35 10.69 -3.51
N VAL A 1046 11.01 9.57 -3.23
CA VAL A 1046 11.24 9.08 -1.87
C VAL A 1046 12.72 9.13 -1.55
N TYR A 1047 13.08 9.92 -0.54
CA TYR A 1047 14.46 10.06 -0.07
C TYR A 1047 14.60 9.50 1.35
N PRO A 1048 15.65 8.71 1.64
CA PRO A 1048 15.98 8.33 3.00
C PRO A 1048 16.58 9.55 3.72
N VAL A 1049 16.11 9.80 4.93
CA VAL A 1049 16.65 10.81 5.85
C VAL A 1049 17.01 10.17 7.17
N CYS A 1050 18.00 10.75 7.84
CA CYS A 1050 18.44 10.37 9.16
C CYS A 1050 17.65 11.13 10.22
N GLN A 1051 17.21 10.40 11.25
CA GLN A 1051 16.50 10.89 12.42
C GLN A 1051 17.12 10.30 13.68
N PHE A 1052 16.91 10.95 14.81
CA PHE A 1052 17.32 10.42 16.11
C PHE A 1052 16.15 10.32 17.09
N GLU A 1053 16.13 9.26 17.90
CA GLU A 1053 15.00 8.93 18.77
C GLU A 1053 15.46 8.39 20.14
N LYS A 1054 14.67 8.67 21.19
CA LYS A 1054 14.74 8.02 22.50
C LYS A 1054 13.48 7.19 22.74
N LEU A 1055 13.64 5.97 23.25
CA LEU A 1055 12.55 5.00 23.36
C LEU A 1055 12.15 4.78 24.83
N TRP A 1056 10.84 4.76 25.10
CA TRP A 1056 10.27 4.56 26.44
C TRP A 1056 10.63 3.20 27.05
N GLY A 1057 10.84 2.15 26.25
CA GLY A 1057 11.25 0.84 26.74
C GLY A 1057 12.57 0.85 27.51
N ASP A 1058 13.48 1.77 27.16
CA ASP A 1058 14.79 1.94 27.81
C ASP A 1058 14.69 2.38 29.27
N MET A 1059 13.53 2.88 29.72
CA MET A 1059 13.28 3.14 31.15
C MET A 1059 13.57 1.89 32.01
N THR A 1060 13.35 0.69 31.46
CA THR A 1060 13.64 -0.58 32.14
C THR A 1060 15.14 -0.87 32.30
N ALA A 1061 16.00 -0.21 31.51
CA ALA A 1061 17.46 -0.29 31.63
C ALA A 1061 18.03 0.75 32.62
N VAL A 1062 17.28 1.82 32.93
CA VAL A 1062 17.75 2.89 33.82
C VAL A 1062 17.89 2.39 35.25
N SER A 1063 19.06 2.60 35.86
CA SER A 1063 19.28 2.22 37.27
C SER A 1063 18.40 3.04 38.21
N GLY A 1064 17.79 2.40 39.21
CA GLY A 1064 16.88 3.03 40.18
C GLY A 1064 15.43 3.19 39.71
N VAL A 1065 15.07 2.71 38.52
CA VAL A 1065 13.67 2.62 38.06
C VAL A 1065 13.18 1.19 38.25
N ASP A 1066 12.34 0.95 39.25
CA ASP A 1066 11.79 -0.38 39.53
C ASP A 1066 10.69 -0.75 38.52
N CYS A 1067 10.91 -1.84 37.78
CA CYS A 1067 10.09 -2.25 36.65
C CYS A 1067 9.63 -3.69 36.81
N GLY A 1068 8.36 -3.94 36.48
CA GLY A 1068 7.74 -5.27 36.42
C GLY A 1068 7.25 -5.61 35.03
N PHE A 1069 6.94 -6.89 34.80
CA PHE A 1069 6.50 -7.40 33.51
C PHE A 1069 5.31 -8.35 33.69
N VAL A 1070 4.26 -8.15 32.88
CA VAL A 1070 3.06 -8.98 32.89
C VAL A 1070 2.71 -9.46 31.49
N VAL A 1071 2.47 -10.76 31.34
CA VAL A 1071 2.06 -11.36 30.08
C VAL A 1071 0.55 -11.25 29.95
N VAL A 1072 0.07 -10.67 28.84
CA VAL A 1072 -1.36 -10.46 28.57
C VAL A 1072 -1.82 -11.21 27.32
N PRO A 1073 -3.15 -11.41 27.13
CA PRO A 1073 -3.67 -11.99 25.89
C PRO A 1073 -3.31 -11.14 24.67
N ARG A 1074 -3.12 -11.80 23.52
CA ARG A 1074 -2.73 -11.12 22.27
C ARG A 1074 -3.71 -10.02 21.86
N ALA A 1075 -5.02 -10.27 21.95
CA ALA A 1075 -6.05 -9.30 21.58
C ALA A 1075 -5.98 -7.98 22.39
N ARG A 1076 -5.40 -8.01 23.60
CA ARG A 1076 -5.14 -6.83 24.42
C ARG A 1076 -3.92 -6.04 23.94
N GLY A 1077 -2.82 -6.74 23.66
CA GLY A 1077 -1.50 -6.14 23.42
C GLY A 1077 -1.09 -5.96 21.95
N GLN A 1078 -1.84 -6.53 21.00
CA GLN A 1078 -1.54 -6.43 19.57
C GLN A 1078 -1.63 -4.98 19.09
N GLN A 1079 -0.67 -4.59 18.25
CA GLN A 1079 -0.59 -3.27 17.65
C GLN A 1079 -0.96 -3.33 16.16
N LEU A 1080 -1.78 -2.38 15.69
CA LEU A 1080 -2.10 -2.22 14.27
C LEU A 1080 -1.18 -1.19 13.61
N LYS A 1081 0.00 -1.62 13.15
CA LYS A 1081 1.04 -0.76 12.55
C LYS A 1081 0.81 -0.49 11.06
N ASP A 1082 0.16 -1.41 10.35
CA ASP A 1082 -0.05 -1.36 8.89
C ASP A 1082 -1.50 -1.74 8.52
N PRO A 1083 -2.15 -1.05 7.55
CA PRO A 1083 -3.48 -1.40 7.05
C PRO A 1083 -3.62 -2.85 6.59
N ALA A 1084 -2.54 -3.49 6.10
CA ALA A 1084 -2.55 -4.91 5.70
C ALA A 1084 -2.88 -5.86 6.86
N GLN A 1085 -2.73 -5.41 8.11
CA GLN A 1085 -3.05 -6.20 9.30
C GLN A 1085 -4.56 -6.24 9.64
N LEU A 1086 -5.37 -5.39 8.98
CA LEU A 1086 -6.79 -5.26 9.29
C LEU A 1086 -7.59 -6.53 9.01
N ASP A 1087 -7.34 -7.22 7.91
CA ASP A 1087 -8.08 -8.45 7.58
C ASP A 1087 -7.84 -9.53 8.62
N GLY A 1088 -6.57 -9.78 8.97
CA GLY A 1088 -6.22 -10.74 10.02
C GLY A 1088 -6.83 -10.38 11.38
N TRP A 1089 -6.83 -9.09 11.75
CA TRP A 1089 -7.40 -8.58 13.00
C TRP A 1089 -8.94 -8.69 13.06
N LEU A 1090 -9.62 -8.58 11.92
CA LEU A 1090 -11.06 -8.83 11.81
C LEU A 1090 -11.38 -10.33 11.93
N ARG A 1091 -10.59 -11.19 11.27
CA ARG A 1091 -10.85 -12.64 11.18
C ARG A 1091 -10.45 -13.42 12.44
N ASP A 1092 -9.45 -12.96 13.19
CA ASP A 1092 -9.02 -13.63 14.43
C ASP A 1092 -9.82 -13.22 15.68
N GLY A 1093 -10.89 -12.41 15.52
CA GLY A 1093 -11.79 -12.00 16.59
C GLY A 1093 -11.28 -10.83 17.43
N SER A 1094 -10.10 -10.29 17.13
CA SER A 1094 -9.55 -9.14 17.86
C SER A 1094 -10.40 -7.88 17.71
N ALA A 1095 -11.04 -7.67 16.56
CA ALA A 1095 -11.99 -6.59 16.36
C ALA A 1095 -13.23 -6.70 17.25
N ASP A 1096 -13.80 -7.90 17.39
CA ASP A 1096 -14.95 -8.17 18.25
C ASP A 1096 -14.58 -7.99 19.73
N PHE A 1097 -13.39 -8.45 20.14
CA PHE A 1097 -12.85 -8.21 21.46
C PHE A 1097 -12.76 -6.70 21.77
N VAL A 1098 -12.18 -5.91 20.87
CA VAL A 1098 -12.09 -4.44 21.04
C VAL A 1098 -13.48 -3.82 21.08
N SER A 1099 -14.40 -4.25 20.22
CA SER A 1099 -15.77 -3.73 20.20
C SER A 1099 -16.49 -4.00 21.51
N ALA A 1100 -16.26 -5.15 22.15
CA ALA A 1100 -16.85 -5.50 23.44
C ALA A 1100 -16.32 -4.63 24.61
N LEU A 1101 -15.15 -4.00 24.47
CA LEU A 1101 -14.61 -3.06 25.46
C LEU A 1101 -15.17 -1.64 25.32
N CYS A 1102 -15.90 -1.34 24.24
CA CYS A 1102 -16.28 0.02 23.88
C CYS A 1102 -17.75 0.32 24.21
N ALA A 1103 -18.01 1.47 24.83
CA ALA A 1103 -19.33 2.08 24.90
C ALA A 1103 -19.44 3.19 23.84
N PHE A 1104 -19.80 2.82 22.60
CA PHE A 1104 -20.02 3.80 21.53
C PHE A 1104 -21.32 4.59 21.75
N ARG A 1105 -21.33 5.86 21.34
CA ARG A 1105 -22.56 6.66 21.28
C ARG A 1105 -23.05 6.65 19.84
N ASP A 1106 -24.35 6.49 19.65
CA ASP A 1106 -24.98 6.87 18.39
C ASP A 1106 -25.05 8.41 18.34
N ARG A 1107 -24.78 8.99 17.17
CA ARG A 1107 -24.98 10.44 17.00
C ARG A 1107 -26.45 10.73 17.28
N ILE A 1108 -26.70 11.70 18.16
CA ILE A 1108 -27.96 12.43 18.13
C ILE A 1108 -28.04 13.02 16.71
N GLY A 1109 -29.14 12.72 16.02
CA GLY A 1109 -29.39 13.12 14.63
C GLY A 1109 -29.30 14.61 14.40
#